data_AF-A0A2U2ZYQ6-F1
#
_entry.id   AF-A0A2U2ZYQ6-F1
#
_cell.length_a   1.000
_cell.length_b   1.000
_cell.length_c   1.000
_cell.angle_alpha   90.00
_cell.angle_beta   90.00
_cell.angle_gamma   90.00
#
_symmetry.space_group_name_H-M   'P 1'
#
loop_
_entity.id
_entity.type
_entity.pdbx_description
1 polymer ?
#
loop_
_entity_poly.entity_id
_entity_poly.type
_entity_poly.pdbx_seq_one_letter_code
_entity_poly.pdbx_strand_id
1 'polypeptide(L)'
;MARDTEQVTAGGERAVGAGGDVKVAVTGDLSSGTYIENLYVQQTPAPAAVSDAEAEDALRRYAGRVRETYGRLDLEVLIPTEEGEHPPVGLDEVFVAPTVRADPPPVELPRDIRQRLADAGEWPASLPPGLEREALERARRAYAERPARDALDVLADPAESRLVLLGDPGAGKSTLARHLALALTQEALAAGDPLTPLAGRVPLVVELREYAVGEWRERTFEDFLAYLHNTKGMAPPRPVVARLLAEGRAVVVFDGLDELFDPAARQQVSHRIADFADRYGGPGGVRVVVTSRVIGYRRGVLEHAGFSHHMVQDLSTRQITRFARQWYATAYPHDEERAARLCRRLTEAVGHSRPVAELAGNPLLLTILAIVGRRRELPRDRQGVYRHAVAVLVAHWDEHAKHLRAPNDVEALSYLGDEDRHELLRLVARRMQEGEGGIAGNHIHHDVLLETFRDYLREQYELPLAQAVSAARAMVRQFHDRNFILSHYGGGVYGFVHRAFLEYLAAVDIDHRYTREREWTPEEFIEEIFAGHADDPAWHEVLLLVVGQLGEREAGAAVDRLLELHRRRVGMVWKGGLLALAVRALAEVRRLGALTAQSRAVVDAIIMGLESADSRFGLLFDDEGIVSALGTFPPHWSGRPRLLRWFHLRGQFRHRPQPGRIAAALYQGTAWPKAMAVLADVTHARKALLEMLAARWGHEQDVRRLLQEGAVAEPDEYVRKAALGLLAEIDGAEVSELVKDRSIADPSLVVRAFALSMRDDAEELWEPFLEIVRSRGNAHERAEVVDLLAEHRIQDPVVGVLLCRLAVEDPGDDVRQRAVAGLESLLDDKDVRALIRDRVTGDPSAVVRNRAMLLLVEQFGDWEVARRAAVEDNHWYVRTDALFALRTLGRDDADTWAFLRQRALRDLNSRVRSVACTVLAQTTGSHPGTWEFLRGRLAEDSSGQVRDSALSGLVKLGEDKEETWQIVRERLRDDPNHDVRESALTDLCGYRSDEAVTWELACDLLVNDPHDGVRAEALRATRHCRGAADTQALIRTRVAEDPSPRVREVALALLATTAGDDDTTRELLGVRALDDPDPRIRAVVLQWWAVRETGENGAAFLRDRAVADPHPWPRIAAVQSLAFGWPAHPATVPLLRERAEADEDEDVRTEAVRAVATAGALAPLAEQLP
;
A
#
# COMPACT_ATOMS: atom_id res chain seq x y z
N MET A 1 -28.03 -39.55 55.83
CA MET A 1 -28.28 -38.13 55.56
C MET A 1 -27.00 -37.59 54.95
N ALA A 2 -26.88 -37.13 53.70
CA ALA A 2 -27.83 -36.89 52.63
C ALA A 2 -27.12 -37.22 51.29
N ARG A 3 -27.86 -37.77 50.33
CA ARG A 3 -27.55 -37.64 48.90
C ARG A 3 -28.16 -36.31 48.46
N ASP A 4 -27.50 -35.58 47.57
CA ASP A 4 -28.18 -35.02 46.42
C ASP A 4 -27.21 -34.86 45.24
N THR A 5 -27.62 -35.48 44.15
CA THR A 5 -27.07 -35.49 42.80
C THR A 5 -27.72 -34.37 42.00
N GLU A 6 -26.94 -33.53 41.30
CA GLU A 6 -27.47 -32.73 40.18
C GLU A 6 -27.38 -33.51 38.87
N GLN A 7 -28.48 -33.40 38.12
CA GLN A 7 -28.89 -34.24 36.99
C GLN A 7 -28.29 -33.78 35.65
N VAL A 8 -28.09 -34.73 34.74
CA VAL A 8 -28.07 -34.48 33.28
C VAL A 8 -29.38 -35.02 32.69
N THR A 9 -30.18 -34.14 32.09
CA THR A 9 -31.37 -34.50 31.31
C THR A 9 -30.99 -34.93 29.89
N ALA A 10 -31.33 -36.17 29.50
CA ALA A 10 -31.31 -36.63 28.12
C ALA A 10 -32.75 -36.87 27.66
N GLY A 11 -33.19 -36.14 26.63
CA GLY A 11 -34.52 -36.28 26.03
C GLY A 11 -34.46 -37.14 24.76
N GLY A 12 -35.11 -38.30 24.79
CA GLY A 12 -35.29 -39.21 23.67
C GLY A 12 -36.00 -40.47 24.17
N GLU A 13 -36.91 -41.07 23.40
CA GLU A 13 -37.93 -42.05 23.85
C GLU A 13 -37.41 -43.30 24.60
N ARG A 14 -36.09 -43.53 24.73
CA ARG A 14 -35.52 -44.72 25.41
C ARG A 14 -34.23 -44.47 26.21
N ALA A 15 -33.99 -43.28 26.74
CA ALA A 15 -32.84 -43.04 27.63
C ALA A 15 -33.11 -43.46 29.09
N VAL A 16 -32.20 -44.21 29.71
CA VAL A 16 -32.17 -44.51 31.16
C VAL A 16 -30.72 -44.35 31.66
N GLY A 17 -30.53 -43.70 32.82
CA GLY A 17 -29.21 -43.51 33.44
C GLY A 17 -29.11 -44.12 34.84
N ALA A 18 -27.98 -44.78 35.14
CA ALA A 18 -27.53 -45.11 36.50
C ALA A 18 -26.00 -45.28 36.53
N GLY A 19 -25.33 -44.69 37.53
CA GLY A 19 -23.87 -44.53 37.59
C GLY A 19 -23.10 -45.61 38.35
N GLY A 20 -21.78 -45.37 38.40
CA GLY A 20 -20.77 -46.14 39.13
C GLY A 20 -20.19 -47.28 38.29
N ASP A 21 -19.15 -46.97 37.50
CA ASP A 21 -18.28 -47.90 36.77
C ASP A 21 -19.02 -48.97 35.92
N VAL A 22 -19.42 -48.83 34.64
CA VAL A 22 -18.71 -48.35 33.43
C VAL A 22 -19.60 -48.71 32.18
N LYS A 23 -19.40 -48.00 31.04
CA LYS A 23 -19.63 -48.32 29.58
C LYS A 23 -20.98 -48.84 29.07
N VAL A 24 -21.69 -48.01 28.27
CA VAL A 24 -22.06 -48.20 26.85
C VAL A 24 -22.67 -46.89 26.29
N ALA A 25 -22.33 -46.50 25.06
CA ALA A 25 -23.20 -45.69 24.20
C ALA A 25 -23.15 -46.29 22.78
N VAL A 26 -24.29 -46.75 22.30
CA VAL A 26 -24.51 -47.21 20.91
C VAL A 26 -25.32 -46.14 20.20
N THR A 27 -24.88 -45.70 19.03
CA THR A 27 -25.71 -44.99 18.04
C THR A 27 -25.73 -45.86 16.77
N GLY A 28 -26.92 -46.28 16.33
CA GLY A 28 -27.14 -47.22 15.21
C GLY A 28 -26.73 -46.68 13.83
N ASP A 29 -26.97 -47.33 12.70
CA ASP A 29 -27.56 -48.65 12.43
C ASP A 29 -26.62 -49.52 11.56
N LEU A 30 -25.40 -49.08 11.25
CA LEU A 30 -24.47 -49.80 10.34
C LEU A 30 -22.98 -49.56 10.63
N SER A 31 -22.50 -49.77 11.87
CA SER A 31 -21.06 -49.96 12.08
C SER A 31 -20.73 -50.68 13.39
N SER A 32 -19.73 -51.58 13.29
CA SER A 32 -19.27 -52.53 14.30
C SER A 32 -18.88 -51.88 15.63
N GLY A 33 -19.55 -52.27 16.71
CA GLY A 33 -19.23 -51.86 18.07
C GLY A 33 -17.84 -52.32 18.52
N THR A 34 -17.08 -51.42 19.13
CA THR A 34 -15.80 -51.74 19.78
C THR A 34 -16.06 -52.16 21.23
N TYR A 35 -15.67 -53.39 21.58
CA TYR A 35 -15.73 -53.91 22.95
C TYR A 35 -14.41 -53.62 23.66
N ILE A 36 -14.45 -52.96 24.83
CA ILE A 36 -13.28 -52.84 25.71
C ILE A 36 -13.44 -53.88 26.82
N GLU A 37 -12.91 -55.09 26.60
CA GLU A 37 -13.00 -56.21 27.55
C GLU A 37 -12.16 -56.00 28.82
N ASN A 38 -11.07 -55.23 28.76
CA ASN A 38 -10.24 -54.91 29.93
C ASN A 38 -9.78 -53.44 29.86
N LEU A 39 -10.02 -52.67 30.91
CA LEU A 39 -9.35 -51.38 31.14
C LEU A 39 -8.22 -51.64 32.13
N TYR A 40 -6.99 -51.79 31.62
CA TYR A 40 -5.80 -51.81 32.48
C TYR A 40 -5.45 -50.37 32.86
N VAL A 41 -5.88 -49.93 34.03
CA VAL A 41 -5.24 -48.77 34.68
C VAL A 41 -3.97 -49.29 35.33
N GLN A 42 -2.90 -49.40 34.55
CA GLN A 42 -1.57 -49.40 35.15
C GLN A 42 -1.36 -48.00 35.71
N GLN A 43 -1.23 -47.87 37.04
CA GLN A 43 -0.41 -46.79 37.56
C GLN A 43 0.95 -46.96 36.91
N THR A 44 1.31 -46.08 35.99
CA THR A 44 2.67 -45.99 35.48
C THR A 44 3.57 -45.94 36.72
N PRO A 45 4.48 -46.91 36.94
CA PRO A 45 5.45 -46.77 38.01
C PRO A 45 6.13 -45.41 37.82
N ALA A 46 6.31 -44.67 38.92
CA ALA A 46 7.05 -43.41 38.88
C ALA A 46 8.32 -43.64 38.04
N PRO A 47 8.59 -42.81 37.01
CA PRO A 47 9.76 -43.00 36.17
C PRO A 47 10.96 -43.16 37.10
N ALA A 48 11.79 -44.18 36.87
CA ALA A 48 13.00 -44.40 37.65
C ALA A 48 13.69 -43.05 37.81
N ALA A 49 13.94 -42.64 39.05
CA ALA A 49 14.50 -41.32 39.34
C ALA A 49 15.85 -41.21 38.64
N VAL A 50 15.87 -40.52 37.50
CA VAL A 50 17.09 -40.21 36.78
C VAL A 50 17.86 -39.25 37.65
N SER A 51 19.09 -39.60 38.00
CA SER A 51 19.94 -38.72 38.79
C SER A 51 20.21 -37.41 38.04
N ASP A 52 20.48 -36.31 38.75
CA ASP A 52 20.79 -35.02 38.12
C ASP A 52 21.95 -35.14 37.11
N ALA A 53 22.95 -35.98 37.41
CA ALA A 53 24.08 -36.24 36.53
C ALA A 53 23.68 -36.96 35.21
N GLU A 54 22.76 -37.92 35.28
CA GLU A 54 22.25 -38.62 34.09
C GLU A 54 21.35 -37.73 33.23
N ALA A 55 20.58 -36.84 33.87
CA ALA A 55 19.75 -35.86 33.17
C ALA A 55 20.62 -34.81 32.45
N GLU A 56 21.64 -34.26 33.12
CA GLU A 56 22.60 -33.35 32.50
C GLU A 56 23.36 -33.98 31.32
N ASP A 57 23.78 -35.24 31.45
CA ASP A 57 24.45 -35.95 30.36
C ASP A 57 23.54 -36.14 29.15
N ALA A 58 22.28 -36.51 29.38
CA ALA A 58 21.28 -36.63 28.32
C ALA A 58 21.00 -35.28 27.63
N LEU A 59 20.95 -34.19 28.39
CA LEU A 59 20.77 -32.84 27.87
C LEU A 59 21.97 -32.37 27.03
N ARG A 60 23.22 -32.68 27.45
CA ARG A 60 24.42 -32.39 26.65
C ARG A 60 24.42 -33.13 25.32
N ARG A 61 24.04 -34.42 25.32
CA ARG A 61 23.90 -35.21 24.08
C ARG A 61 22.82 -34.65 23.17
N TYR A 62 21.67 -34.27 23.73
CA TYR A 62 20.59 -33.63 22.98
C TYR A 62 21.05 -32.29 22.37
N ALA A 63 21.68 -31.41 23.16
CA ALA A 63 22.23 -30.14 22.70
C ALA A 63 23.26 -30.31 21.57
N GLY A 64 24.12 -31.33 21.66
CA GLY A 64 25.04 -31.70 20.57
C GLY A 64 24.30 -32.05 19.29
N ARG A 65 23.24 -32.86 19.39
CA ARG A 65 22.44 -33.27 18.23
C ARG A 65 21.66 -32.12 17.59
N VAL A 66 21.13 -31.21 18.41
CA VAL A 66 20.48 -29.97 17.93
C VAL A 66 21.47 -29.12 17.14
N ARG A 67 22.70 -28.93 17.64
CA ARG A 67 23.76 -28.20 16.94
C ARG A 67 24.18 -28.86 15.62
N GLU A 68 24.28 -30.18 15.58
CA GLU A 68 24.55 -30.92 14.34
C GLU A 68 23.43 -30.77 13.30
N THR A 69 22.17 -30.81 13.75
CA THR A 69 21.00 -30.87 12.86
C THR A 69 20.56 -29.49 12.38
N TYR A 70 20.60 -28.47 13.24
CA TYR A 70 20.12 -27.12 12.93
C TYR A 70 21.26 -26.12 12.70
N GLY A 71 22.50 -26.43 13.08
CA GLY A 71 23.61 -25.47 13.06
C GLY A 71 24.03 -25.03 11.65
N ARG A 72 23.74 -25.83 10.62
CA ARG A 72 24.01 -25.48 9.22
C ARG A 72 22.73 -25.10 8.49
N LEU A 73 22.83 -24.08 7.64
CA LEU A 73 21.75 -23.70 6.75
C LEU A 73 21.71 -24.68 5.57
N ASP A 74 20.58 -25.38 5.40
CA ASP A 74 20.38 -26.31 4.28
C ASP A 74 20.12 -25.52 3.00
N LEU A 75 21.12 -25.51 2.12
CA LEU A 75 21.12 -24.78 0.86
C LEU A 75 21.21 -25.72 -0.34
N GLU A 76 21.13 -27.05 -0.14
CA GLU A 76 21.28 -28.04 -1.23
C GLU A 76 20.24 -27.82 -2.35
N VAL A 77 19.05 -27.36 -1.98
CA VAL A 77 17.96 -27.02 -2.92
C VAL A 77 18.25 -25.75 -3.73
N LEU A 78 19.07 -24.83 -3.22
CA LEU A 78 19.27 -23.49 -3.79
C LEU A 78 20.60 -23.33 -4.56
N ILE A 79 21.48 -24.34 -4.58
CA ILE A 79 22.85 -24.22 -5.14
C ILE A 79 23.10 -25.30 -6.22
N PRO A 80 23.33 -24.92 -7.50
CA PRO A 80 23.74 -25.81 -8.59
C PRO A 80 24.96 -26.69 -8.27
N THR A 81 24.82 -28.03 -8.39
CA THR A 81 25.90 -29.03 -8.17
C THR A 81 27.07 -28.90 -9.15
N GLU A 82 26.85 -28.37 -10.36
CA GLU A 82 27.90 -28.20 -11.38
C GLU A 82 28.84 -27.00 -11.16
N GLU A 83 28.55 -26.11 -10.20
CA GLU A 83 29.25 -24.82 -10.06
C GLU A 83 30.05 -24.64 -8.73
N GLY A 84 30.43 -25.75 -8.08
CA GLY A 84 31.41 -25.80 -6.98
C GLY A 84 30.85 -25.64 -5.56
N GLU A 85 31.57 -26.20 -4.57
CA GLU A 85 31.20 -26.22 -3.14
C GLU A 85 30.89 -24.80 -2.62
N HIS A 86 29.67 -24.63 -2.08
CA HIS A 86 29.36 -23.48 -1.24
C HIS A 86 29.96 -23.76 0.15
N PRO A 87 30.75 -22.84 0.73
CA PRO A 87 31.22 -23.03 2.10
C PRO A 87 29.99 -23.19 3.01
N PRO A 88 30.02 -24.15 3.95
CA PRO A 88 28.91 -24.36 4.87
C PRO A 88 28.69 -23.07 5.67
N VAL A 89 27.47 -22.52 5.59
CA VAL A 89 27.07 -21.31 6.30
C VAL A 89 26.35 -21.73 7.58
N GLY A 90 26.83 -21.26 8.74
CA GLY A 90 26.16 -21.47 10.03
C GLY A 90 24.88 -20.65 10.11
N LEU A 91 23.80 -21.20 10.67
CA LEU A 91 22.56 -20.46 10.85
C LEU A 91 22.76 -19.25 11.78
N ASP A 92 23.47 -19.42 12.87
CA ASP A 92 23.81 -18.39 13.85
C ASP A 92 24.73 -17.28 13.29
N GLU A 93 25.53 -17.58 12.28
CA GLU A 93 26.45 -16.61 11.66
C GLU A 93 25.70 -15.57 10.80
N VAL A 94 24.57 -15.96 10.19
CA VAL A 94 23.83 -15.13 9.23
C VAL A 94 22.40 -14.80 9.62
N PHE A 95 21.91 -15.33 10.76
CA PHE A 95 20.55 -15.08 11.20
C PHE A 95 20.31 -13.61 11.54
N VAL A 96 19.22 -13.08 11.00
CA VAL A 96 18.68 -11.76 11.35
C VAL A 96 17.25 -11.96 11.82
N ALA A 97 16.97 -11.58 13.06
CA ALA A 97 15.63 -11.67 13.63
C ALA A 97 14.68 -10.76 12.84
N PRO A 98 13.52 -11.29 12.39
CA PRO A 98 12.50 -10.45 11.78
C PRO A 98 11.75 -9.66 12.87
N THR A 99 11.04 -8.62 12.46
CA THR A 99 10.10 -7.93 13.36
C THR A 99 8.73 -8.59 13.30
N VAL A 100 7.96 -8.51 14.39
CA VAL A 100 6.58 -8.98 14.49
C VAL A 100 5.64 -7.87 14.94
N ARG A 101 4.36 -7.97 14.56
CA ARG A 101 3.27 -7.14 15.08
C ARG A 101 2.20 -8.00 15.73
N ALA A 102 1.72 -7.55 16.88
CA ALA A 102 0.73 -8.27 17.68
C ALA A 102 -0.66 -8.25 17.03
N ASP A 103 -1.41 -9.32 17.28
CA ASP A 103 -2.80 -9.59 16.92
C ASP A 103 -3.17 -9.07 15.50
N PRO A 104 -2.74 -9.80 14.46
CA PRO A 104 -3.09 -9.42 13.09
C PRO A 104 -4.62 -9.41 12.90
N PRO A 105 -5.17 -8.76 11.87
CA PRO A 105 -6.61 -8.80 11.63
C PRO A 105 -7.12 -10.26 11.51
N PRO A 106 -8.33 -10.57 11.99
CA PRO A 106 -8.91 -11.91 11.91
C PRO A 106 -9.29 -12.33 10.47
N VAL A 107 -9.18 -11.42 9.51
CA VAL A 107 -9.49 -11.68 8.11
C VAL A 107 -8.26 -12.26 7.41
N GLU A 108 -8.41 -13.44 6.83
CA GLU A 108 -7.40 -14.05 5.96
C GLU A 108 -7.29 -13.24 4.66
N LEU A 109 -6.30 -12.36 4.59
CA LEU A 109 -5.99 -11.61 3.38
C LEU A 109 -4.67 -12.08 2.80
N PRO A 110 -4.62 -12.45 1.50
CA PRO A 110 -3.38 -12.65 0.76
C PRO A 110 -2.39 -11.48 0.96
N ARG A 111 -1.08 -11.78 0.98
CA ARG A 111 0.00 -10.79 1.23
C ARG A 111 -0.12 -9.57 0.31
N ASP A 112 -0.39 -9.80 -0.95
CA ASP A 112 -0.58 -8.79 -1.98
C ASP A 112 -1.80 -7.92 -1.72
N ILE A 113 -2.93 -8.49 -1.30
CA ILE A 113 -4.11 -7.69 -0.92
C ILE A 113 -3.79 -6.86 0.33
N ARG A 114 -3.09 -7.42 1.32
CA ARG A 114 -2.65 -6.65 2.49
C ARG A 114 -1.70 -5.51 2.12
N GLN A 115 -0.77 -5.74 1.20
CA GLN A 115 0.22 -4.76 0.76
C GLN A 115 -0.39 -3.68 -0.13
N ARG A 116 -1.27 -4.04 -1.07
CA ARG A 116 -2.03 -3.07 -1.89
C ARG A 116 -3.00 -2.26 -1.04
N LEU A 117 -3.63 -2.89 -0.05
CA LEU A 117 -4.42 -2.18 0.95
C LEU A 117 -3.55 -1.27 1.81
N ALA A 118 -2.32 -1.67 2.16
CA ALA A 118 -1.37 -0.86 2.93
C ALA A 118 -0.90 0.38 2.13
N ASP A 119 -0.50 0.17 0.89
CA ASP A 119 0.15 1.17 0.04
C ASP A 119 -0.86 2.10 -0.63
N ALA A 120 -1.96 1.57 -1.20
CA ALA A 120 -2.86 2.32 -2.08
C ALA A 120 -4.29 2.49 -1.53
N GLY A 121 -4.67 1.76 -0.48
CA GLY A 121 -6.05 1.76 0.04
C GLY A 121 -7.09 1.21 -0.96
N GLU A 122 -6.63 0.44 -1.95
CA GLU A 122 -7.47 -0.12 -3.02
C GLU A 122 -7.97 -1.51 -2.66
N TRP A 123 -9.26 -1.74 -2.87
CA TRP A 123 -9.94 -3.01 -2.61
C TRP A 123 -10.15 -3.80 -3.91
N PRO A 124 -10.13 -5.14 -3.88
CA PRO A 124 -10.64 -5.94 -4.97
C PRO A 124 -12.10 -5.55 -5.31
N ALA A 125 -12.50 -5.69 -6.58
CA ALA A 125 -13.83 -5.31 -7.06
C ALA A 125 -14.97 -6.06 -6.34
N SER A 126 -14.69 -7.22 -5.76
CA SER A 126 -15.61 -7.97 -4.89
C SER A 126 -14.91 -8.41 -3.61
N LEU A 127 -15.57 -8.18 -2.47
CA LEU A 127 -15.20 -8.73 -1.17
C LEU A 127 -15.87 -10.08 -0.97
N PRO A 128 -15.25 -11.03 -0.24
CA PRO A 128 -15.95 -12.25 0.15
C PRO A 128 -17.24 -11.91 0.93
N PRO A 129 -18.34 -12.68 0.77
CA PRO A 129 -19.61 -12.40 1.43
C PRO A 129 -19.45 -12.32 2.96
N GLY A 130 -19.93 -11.23 3.57
CA GLY A 130 -19.88 -11.00 5.02
C GLY A 130 -18.67 -10.20 5.53
N LEU A 131 -17.81 -9.70 4.65
CA LEU A 131 -16.71 -8.79 4.98
C LEU A 131 -17.06 -7.36 4.55
N GLU A 132 -17.25 -6.46 5.51
CA GLU A 132 -17.46 -5.04 5.25
C GLU A 132 -16.12 -4.31 5.06
N ARG A 133 -16.00 -3.55 3.96
CA ARG A 133 -14.81 -2.78 3.58
C ARG A 133 -14.26 -1.92 4.73
N GLU A 134 -15.15 -1.29 5.48
CA GLU A 134 -14.79 -0.35 6.55
C GLU A 134 -14.31 -1.03 7.81
N ALA A 135 -14.91 -2.18 8.17
CA ALA A 135 -14.44 -3.00 9.29
C ALA A 135 -13.00 -3.48 9.04
N LEU A 136 -12.71 -3.83 7.79
CA LEU A 136 -11.39 -4.21 7.33
C LEU A 136 -10.39 -3.04 7.26
N GLU A 137 -10.79 -1.86 6.79
CA GLU A 137 -9.94 -0.65 6.80
C GLU A 137 -9.60 -0.20 8.23
N ARG A 138 -10.55 -0.28 9.16
CA ARG A 138 -10.32 -0.04 10.60
C ARG A 138 -9.37 -1.06 11.19
N ALA A 139 -9.59 -2.34 10.92
CA ALA A 139 -8.67 -3.40 11.34
C ALA A 139 -7.26 -3.20 10.75
N ARG A 140 -7.14 -2.67 9.52
CA ARG A 140 -5.86 -2.31 8.89
C ARG A 140 -5.16 -1.18 9.63
N ARG A 141 -5.84 -0.03 9.86
CA ARG A 141 -5.26 1.13 10.57
C ARG A 141 -4.83 0.74 11.98
N ALA A 142 -5.74 0.10 12.71
CA ALA A 142 -5.49 -0.39 14.06
C ALA A 142 -4.37 -1.44 14.14
N TYR A 143 -4.04 -2.13 13.05
CA TYR A 143 -2.90 -3.06 12.98
C TYR A 143 -1.60 -2.37 12.54
N ALA A 144 -1.68 -1.42 11.59
CA ALA A 144 -0.53 -0.64 11.11
C ALA A 144 0.04 0.31 12.18
N GLU A 145 -0.80 0.76 13.11
CA GLU A 145 -0.39 1.60 14.26
C GLU A 145 0.29 0.79 15.37
N ARG A 146 0.18 -0.55 15.37
CA ARG A 146 0.77 -1.39 16.44
C ARG A 146 2.28 -1.43 16.33
N PRO A 147 3.05 -1.25 17.41
CA PRO A 147 4.50 -1.22 17.32
C PRO A 147 5.06 -2.53 16.75
N ALA A 148 6.00 -2.42 15.82
CA ALA A 148 6.82 -3.55 15.38
C ALA A 148 7.87 -3.85 16.46
N ARG A 149 7.91 -5.09 16.94
CA ARG A 149 8.87 -5.57 17.96
C ARG A 149 9.80 -6.62 17.35
N ASP A 150 11.01 -6.78 17.87
CA ASP A 150 11.89 -7.88 17.46
C ASP A 150 11.27 -9.23 17.86
N ALA A 151 11.31 -10.23 16.97
CA ALA A 151 10.72 -11.54 17.23
C ALA A 151 11.37 -12.27 18.42
N LEU A 152 12.68 -12.08 18.65
CA LEU A 152 13.37 -12.70 19.78
C LEU A 152 12.95 -12.08 21.11
N ASP A 153 12.75 -10.76 21.14
CA ASP A 153 12.24 -10.05 22.33
C ASP A 153 10.84 -10.56 22.71
N VAL A 154 9.95 -10.74 21.72
CA VAL A 154 8.60 -11.27 21.96
C VAL A 154 8.65 -12.73 22.44
N LEU A 155 9.53 -13.56 21.87
CA LEU A 155 9.71 -14.95 22.31
C LEU A 155 10.24 -15.05 23.75
N ALA A 156 11.06 -14.08 24.17
CA ALA A 156 11.63 -14.02 25.51
C ALA A 156 10.73 -13.32 26.54
N ASP A 157 9.69 -12.61 26.10
CA ASP A 157 8.81 -11.83 26.95
C ASP A 157 8.08 -12.72 27.98
N PRO A 158 8.25 -12.47 29.28
CA PRO A 158 7.58 -13.25 30.31
C PRO A 158 6.06 -13.29 30.19
N ALA A 159 5.42 -12.26 29.62
CA ALA A 159 3.98 -12.20 29.38
C ALA A 159 3.51 -13.15 28.25
N GLU A 160 4.41 -13.50 27.32
CA GLU A 160 4.10 -14.28 26.12
C GLU A 160 4.36 -15.78 26.35
N SER A 161 3.59 -16.40 27.25
CA SER A 161 3.81 -17.83 27.59
C SER A 161 3.29 -18.82 26.55
N ARG A 162 2.30 -18.39 25.77
CA ARG A 162 1.62 -19.18 24.73
C ARG A 162 1.50 -18.29 23.50
N LEU A 163 2.26 -18.60 22.46
CA LEU A 163 2.44 -17.72 21.31
C LEU A 163 2.16 -18.47 20.00
N VAL A 164 1.43 -17.83 19.09
CA VAL A 164 1.30 -18.24 17.69
C VAL A 164 2.03 -17.22 16.81
N LEU A 165 3.05 -17.68 16.09
CA LEU A 165 3.77 -16.92 15.08
C LEU A 165 3.17 -17.21 13.69
N LEU A 166 2.44 -16.24 13.18
CA LEU A 166 1.90 -16.20 11.83
C LEU A 166 2.90 -15.54 10.89
N GLY A 167 2.96 -15.99 9.63
CA GLY A 167 3.86 -15.40 8.65
C GLY A 167 3.61 -15.92 7.26
N ASP A 168 3.96 -15.14 6.25
CA ASP A 168 3.84 -15.55 4.85
C ASP A 168 4.80 -16.70 4.49
N PRO A 169 4.58 -17.39 3.36
CA PRO A 169 5.54 -18.35 2.82
C PRO A 169 6.94 -17.72 2.67
N GLY A 170 7.99 -18.43 3.10
CA GLY A 170 9.36 -17.92 3.05
C GLY A 170 9.74 -16.89 4.12
N ALA A 171 8.82 -16.46 4.99
CA ALA A 171 9.07 -15.48 6.06
C ALA A 171 10.05 -15.93 7.17
N GLY A 172 10.57 -17.16 7.10
CA GLY A 172 11.59 -17.65 8.04
C GLY A 172 11.08 -18.19 9.38
N LYS A 173 9.81 -18.55 9.52
CA LYS A 173 9.23 -19.09 10.78
C LYS A 173 9.97 -20.32 11.32
N SER A 174 10.16 -21.36 10.49
CA SER A 174 10.93 -22.55 10.87
C SER A 174 12.41 -22.23 11.13
N THR A 175 12.96 -21.25 10.40
CA THR A 175 14.33 -20.76 10.62
C THR A 175 14.47 -20.10 11.99
N LEU A 176 13.50 -19.28 12.40
CA LEU A 176 13.41 -18.68 13.73
C LEU A 176 13.27 -19.75 14.82
N ALA A 177 12.43 -20.77 14.61
CA ALA A 177 12.28 -21.91 15.53
C ALA A 177 13.61 -22.67 15.73
N ARG A 178 14.34 -22.93 14.64
CA ARG A 178 15.65 -23.59 14.67
C ARG A 178 16.71 -22.71 15.32
N HIS A 179 16.71 -21.41 15.05
CA HIS A 179 17.63 -20.46 15.70
C HIS A 179 17.39 -20.40 17.21
N LEU A 180 16.13 -20.34 17.67
CA LEU A 180 15.76 -20.41 19.08
C LEU A 180 16.29 -21.70 19.73
N ALA A 181 16.13 -22.85 19.07
CA ALA A 181 16.64 -24.11 19.57
C ALA A 181 18.18 -24.15 19.66
N LEU A 182 18.88 -23.57 18.68
CA LEU A 182 20.34 -23.45 18.72
C LEU A 182 20.80 -22.54 19.86
N ALA A 183 20.22 -21.35 19.99
CA ALA A 183 20.60 -20.38 21.00
C ALA A 183 20.43 -20.96 22.42
N LEU A 184 19.30 -21.62 22.70
CA LEU A 184 19.02 -22.22 24.01
C LEU A 184 19.84 -23.49 24.31
N THR A 185 20.59 -24.04 23.34
CA THR A 185 21.49 -25.18 23.54
C THR A 185 22.98 -24.80 23.61
N GLN A 186 23.29 -23.50 23.54
CA GLN A 186 24.64 -22.99 23.79
C GLN A 186 24.97 -23.01 25.29
N GLU A 187 26.26 -23.13 25.64
CA GLU A 187 26.71 -23.20 27.04
C GLU A 187 26.43 -21.90 27.81
N ALA A 188 26.48 -20.76 27.11
CA ALA A 188 26.10 -19.45 27.63
C ALA A 188 25.63 -18.56 26.47
N LEU A 189 24.55 -17.81 26.70
CA LEU A 189 24.13 -16.74 25.79
C LEU A 189 25.07 -15.54 25.94
N ALA A 190 25.24 -14.77 24.86
CA ALA A 190 26.08 -13.57 24.88
C ALA A 190 25.50 -12.50 25.83
N ALA A 191 26.37 -11.65 26.39
CA ALA A 191 25.93 -10.54 27.24
C ALA A 191 25.05 -9.57 26.43
N GLY A 192 23.79 -9.38 26.87
CA GLY A 192 22.80 -8.55 26.17
C GLY A 192 22.01 -9.29 25.08
N ASP A 193 22.08 -10.62 25.02
CA ASP A 193 21.24 -11.41 24.10
C ASP A 193 19.74 -11.30 24.48
N PRO A 194 18.84 -11.02 23.53
CA PRO A 194 17.39 -10.95 23.75
C PRO A 194 16.80 -12.17 24.46
N LEU A 195 17.38 -13.36 24.23
CA LEU A 195 16.89 -14.64 24.77
C LEU A 195 17.38 -14.92 26.20
N THR A 196 18.13 -14.01 26.82
CA THR A 196 18.60 -14.13 28.23
C THR A 196 17.49 -14.53 29.21
N PRO A 197 16.24 -14.01 29.13
CA PRO A 197 15.14 -14.45 30.00
C PRO A 197 14.75 -15.94 29.88
N LEU A 198 15.12 -16.60 28.78
CA LEU A 198 14.88 -18.03 28.55
C LEU A 198 16.09 -18.90 28.91
N ALA A 199 17.19 -18.32 29.40
CA ALA A 199 18.39 -19.05 29.77
C ALA A 199 18.08 -20.22 30.73
N GLY A 200 18.65 -21.39 30.44
CA GLY A 200 18.46 -22.61 31.24
C GLY A 200 17.18 -23.40 30.96
N ARG A 201 16.32 -22.92 30.06
CA ARG A 201 15.22 -23.71 29.48
C ARG A 201 15.70 -24.53 28.29
N VAL A 202 15.13 -25.72 28.11
CA VAL A 202 15.49 -26.68 27.06
C VAL A 202 14.49 -26.57 25.90
N PRO A 203 14.93 -26.32 24.66
CA PRO A 203 14.04 -26.28 23.50
C PRO A 203 13.59 -27.69 23.13
N LEU A 204 12.34 -27.87 22.71
CA LEU A 204 11.80 -29.12 22.18
C LEU A 204 11.01 -28.78 20.91
N VAL A 205 11.56 -29.07 19.74
CA VAL A 205 10.94 -28.76 18.44
C VAL A 205 10.18 -29.97 17.92
N VAL A 206 8.89 -29.79 17.66
CA VAL A 206 7.97 -30.78 17.10
C VAL A 206 7.55 -30.30 15.71
N GLU A 207 8.13 -30.89 14.66
CA GLU A 207 7.68 -30.66 13.29
C GLU A 207 6.33 -31.35 13.07
N LEU A 208 5.26 -30.56 12.93
CA LEU A 208 3.89 -31.07 12.89
C LEU A 208 3.62 -31.94 11.66
N ARG A 209 4.28 -31.65 10.54
CA ARG A 209 4.25 -32.50 9.34
C ARG A 209 4.71 -33.93 9.62
N GLU A 210 5.73 -34.13 10.46
CA GLU A 210 6.24 -35.46 10.78
C GLU A 210 5.32 -36.17 11.78
N TYR A 211 4.80 -35.41 12.75
CA TYR A 211 3.86 -35.92 13.75
C TYR A 211 2.54 -36.38 13.13
N ALA A 212 2.06 -35.72 12.07
CA ALA A 212 0.78 -36.04 11.46
C ALA A 212 0.79 -37.27 10.53
N VAL A 213 1.95 -37.90 10.30
CA VAL A 213 2.08 -39.07 9.42
C VAL A 213 1.74 -40.36 10.17
N GLY A 214 0.79 -41.14 9.62
CA GLY A 214 0.53 -42.53 10.01
C GLY A 214 0.00 -42.69 11.44
N GLU A 215 0.65 -43.56 12.22
CA GLU A 215 0.21 -43.97 13.57
C GLU A 215 0.42 -42.92 14.68
N TRP A 216 1.21 -41.87 14.43
CA TRP A 216 1.53 -40.83 15.41
C TRP A 216 0.38 -39.85 15.64
N ARG A 217 -0.46 -39.65 14.62
CA ARG A 217 -1.63 -38.78 14.67
C ARG A 217 -2.62 -39.20 15.75
N GLU A 218 -2.59 -40.44 16.25
CA GLU A 218 -3.45 -40.92 17.35
C GLU A 218 -2.74 -41.01 18.72
N ARG A 219 -1.46 -40.61 18.80
CA ARG A 219 -0.65 -40.68 20.04
C ARG A 219 -0.40 -39.30 20.65
N THR A 220 0.23 -39.25 21.83
CA THR A 220 0.54 -37.97 22.49
C THR A 220 1.82 -37.34 21.94
N PHE A 221 2.01 -36.02 22.10
CA PHE A 221 3.27 -35.35 21.76
C PHE A 221 4.44 -35.90 22.57
N GLU A 222 4.19 -36.29 23.82
CA GLU A 222 5.17 -36.94 24.69
C GLU A 222 5.64 -38.30 24.12
N ASP A 223 4.74 -39.09 23.51
CA ASP A 223 5.12 -40.33 22.82
C ASP A 223 5.92 -40.05 21.54
N PHE A 224 5.59 -38.98 20.82
CA PHE A 224 6.34 -38.57 19.63
C PHE A 224 7.75 -38.07 19.98
N LEU A 225 7.91 -37.32 21.07
CA LEU A 225 9.24 -36.94 21.58
C LEU A 225 10.06 -38.17 21.96
N ALA A 226 9.45 -39.19 22.57
CA ALA A 226 10.14 -40.46 22.85
C ALA A 226 10.59 -41.17 21.56
N TYR A 227 9.81 -41.08 20.48
CA TYR A 227 10.21 -41.58 19.16
C TYR A 227 11.38 -40.78 18.58
N LEU A 228 11.34 -39.45 18.64
CA LEU A 228 12.43 -38.58 18.16
C LEU A 228 13.73 -38.85 18.90
N HIS A 229 13.67 -39.12 20.21
CA HIS A 229 14.82 -39.56 20.99
C HIS A 229 15.41 -40.87 20.44
N ASN A 230 14.58 -41.92 20.31
CA ASN A 230 15.03 -43.25 19.94
C ASN A 230 15.53 -43.38 18.49
N THR A 231 15.05 -42.52 17.58
CA THR A 231 15.34 -42.64 16.15
C THR A 231 16.27 -41.57 15.60
N LYS A 232 16.15 -40.32 16.07
CA LYS A 232 16.88 -39.17 15.54
C LYS A 232 17.83 -38.51 16.56
N GLY A 233 17.68 -38.85 17.85
CA GLY A 233 18.32 -38.13 18.95
C GLY A 233 17.80 -36.70 19.14
N MET A 234 16.65 -36.37 18.53
CA MET A 234 16.09 -34.99 18.49
C MET A 234 15.13 -34.70 19.65
N ALA A 235 15.25 -35.44 20.75
CA ALA A 235 14.63 -35.14 22.03
C ALA A 235 15.43 -35.82 23.18
N PRO A 236 15.35 -35.32 24.42
CA PRO A 236 15.84 -36.03 25.60
C PRO A 236 15.04 -37.34 25.86
N PRO A 237 15.56 -38.27 26.68
CA PRO A 237 14.82 -39.46 27.09
C PRO A 237 13.51 -39.10 27.80
N ARG A 238 12.47 -39.95 27.66
CA ARG A 238 11.13 -39.71 28.21
C ARG A 238 11.10 -39.28 29.70
N PRO A 239 11.89 -39.88 30.62
CA PRO A 239 11.93 -39.42 32.02
C PRO A 239 12.46 -37.99 32.18
N VAL A 240 13.45 -37.60 31.38
CA VAL A 240 14.03 -36.24 31.38
C VAL A 240 13.04 -35.24 30.79
N VAL A 241 12.37 -35.58 29.69
CA VAL A 241 11.29 -34.75 29.12
C VAL A 241 10.18 -34.53 30.13
N ALA A 242 9.71 -35.59 30.80
CA ALA A 242 8.67 -35.48 31.82
C ALA A 242 9.08 -34.54 32.96
N ARG A 243 10.34 -34.61 33.42
CA ARG A 243 10.90 -33.69 34.43
C ARG A 243 10.93 -32.24 33.94
N LEU A 244 11.42 -31.99 32.72
CA LEU A 244 11.49 -30.64 32.15
C LEU A 244 10.11 -30.00 31.99
N LEU A 245 9.11 -30.77 31.55
CA LEU A 245 7.73 -30.29 31.39
C LEU A 245 7.09 -29.99 32.76
N ALA A 246 7.31 -30.85 33.76
CA ALA A 246 6.78 -30.65 35.11
C ALA A 246 7.42 -29.45 35.83
N GLU A 247 8.72 -29.21 35.62
CA GLU A 247 9.46 -28.08 36.22
C GLU A 247 9.28 -26.76 35.44
N GLY A 248 8.58 -26.75 34.31
CA GLY A 248 8.44 -25.56 33.46
C GLY A 248 9.74 -25.15 32.74
N ARG A 249 10.75 -26.03 32.73
CA ARG A 249 12.09 -25.78 32.15
C ARG A 249 12.16 -26.07 30.64
N ALA A 250 11.03 -26.11 29.95
CA ALA A 250 10.97 -26.36 28.51
C ALA A 250 10.44 -25.15 27.73
N VAL A 251 10.92 -25.04 26.49
CA VAL A 251 10.32 -24.23 25.42
C VAL A 251 9.92 -25.19 24.30
N VAL A 252 8.61 -25.41 24.11
CA VAL A 252 8.10 -26.35 23.12
C VAL A 252 7.65 -25.59 21.89
N VAL A 253 8.23 -25.91 20.74
CA VAL A 253 7.90 -25.30 19.45
C VAL A 253 7.16 -26.31 18.59
N PHE A 254 5.91 -26.03 18.27
CA PHE A 254 5.11 -26.77 17.31
C PHE A 254 5.22 -26.08 15.95
N ASP A 255 6.11 -26.60 15.09
CA ASP A 255 6.44 -25.97 13.81
C ASP A 255 5.57 -26.51 12.66
N GLY A 256 4.96 -25.61 11.90
CA GLY A 256 4.28 -25.92 10.62
C GLY A 256 2.85 -26.42 10.76
N LEU A 257 1.98 -25.74 11.53
CA LEU A 257 0.57 -26.14 11.65
C LEU A 257 -0.18 -26.08 10.31
N ASP A 258 0.23 -25.15 9.43
CA ASP A 258 -0.32 -24.99 8.08
C ASP A 258 0.02 -26.16 7.15
N GLU A 259 1.08 -26.91 7.42
CA GLU A 259 1.52 -28.07 6.63
C GLU A 259 0.60 -29.28 6.80
N LEU A 260 -0.37 -29.21 7.72
CA LEU A 260 -1.40 -30.23 7.91
C LEU A 260 -2.55 -30.02 6.90
N PHE A 261 -2.52 -30.77 5.81
CA PHE A 261 -3.43 -30.61 4.67
C PHE A 261 -4.89 -30.92 4.96
N ASP A 262 -5.15 -31.96 5.76
CA ASP A 262 -6.50 -32.35 6.18
C ASP A 262 -7.02 -31.38 7.26
N PRO A 263 -8.10 -30.61 6.99
CA PRO A 263 -8.66 -29.66 7.97
C PRO A 263 -9.06 -30.33 9.29
N ALA A 264 -9.54 -31.58 9.24
CA ALA A 264 -9.88 -32.32 10.46
C ALA A 264 -8.61 -32.70 11.24
N ALA A 265 -7.50 -33.01 10.56
CA ALA A 265 -6.19 -33.24 11.18
C ALA A 265 -5.69 -31.99 11.87
N ARG A 266 -5.72 -30.86 11.15
CA ARG A 266 -5.27 -29.57 11.65
C ARG A 266 -6.04 -29.16 12.89
N GLN A 267 -7.37 -29.34 12.87
CA GLN A 267 -8.23 -29.09 14.03
C GLN A 267 -7.92 -30.03 15.20
N GLN A 268 -7.78 -31.33 14.96
CA GLN A 268 -7.42 -32.32 15.98
C GLN A 268 -6.07 -32.00 16.64
N VAL A 269 -5.07 -31.62 15.84
CA VAL A 269 -3.74 -31.21 16.32
C VAL A 269 -3.83 -29.90 17.09
N SER A 270 -4.61 -28.92 16.62
CA SER A 270 -4.81 -27.65 17.34
C SER A 270 -5.41 -27.87 18.73
N HIS A 271 -6.41 -28.76 18.85
CA HIS A 271 -6.96 -29.15 20.15
C HIS A 271 -5.92 -29.82 21.04
N ARG A 272 -5.09 -30.71 20.50
CA ARG A 272 -4.01 -31.33 21.28
C ARG A 272 -2.94 -30.34 21.74
N ILE A 273 -2.64 -29.33 20.92
CA ILE A 273 -1.72 -28.24 21.31
C ILE A 273 -2.34 -27.45 22.47
N ALA A 274 -3.63 -27.11 22.39
CA ALA A 274 -4.36 -26.48 23.49
C ALA A 274 -4.32 -27.34 24.76
N ASP A 275 -4.66 -28.64 24.66
CA ASP A 275 -4.62 -29.58 25.79
C ASP A 275 -3.20 -29.72 26.38
N PHE A 276 -2.16 -29.66 25.55
CA PHE A 276 -0.77 -29.68 25.99
C PHE A 276 -0.40 -28.39 26.73
N ALA A 277 -0.78 -27.23 26.18
CA ALA A 277 -0.53 -25.92 26.78
C ALA A 277 -1.29 -25.76 28.12
N ASP A 278 -2.51 -26.27 28.24
CA ASP A 278 -3.26 -26.26 29.49
C ASP A 278 -2.64 -27.17 30.55
N ARG A 279 -2.08 -28.32 30.14
CA ARG A 279 -1.41 -29.25 31.06
C ARG A 279 -0.10 -28.70 31.64
N TYR A 280 0.70 -27.97 30.85
CA TYR A 280 2.07 -27.58 31.24
C TYR A 280 2.37 -26.07 31.24
N GLY A 281 1.49 -25.24 30.68
CA GLY A 281 1.71 -23.81 30.40
C GLY A 281 1.05 -22.86 31.40
N GLY A 282 1.03 -23.19 32.69
CA GLY A 282 0.60 -22.26 33.75
C GLY A 282 1.66 -21.17 34.06
N PRO A 283 1.43 -20.28 35.03
CA PRO A 283 2.40 -19.25 35.42
C PRO A 283 3.75 -19.86 35.83
N GLY A 284 4.83 -19.46 35.16
CA GLY A 284 6.17 -20.06 35.37
C GLY A 284 6.37 -21.44 34.72
N GLY A 285 5.38 -21.96 34.01
CA GLY A 285 5.42 -23.25 33.32
C GLY A 285 6.15 -23.23 31.98
N VAL A 286 5.84 -24.22 31.15
CA VAL A 286 6.43 -24.43 29.81
C VAL A 286 6.02 -23.30 28.87
N ARG A 287 6.97 -22.80 28.07
CA ARG A 287 6.68 -21.88 26.96
C ARG A 287 6.21 -22.68 25.76
N VAL A 288 5.12 -22.26 25.14
CA VAL A 288 4.58 -22.93 23.93
C VAL A 288 4.55 -21.95 22.78
N VAL A 289 5.24 -22.30 21.69
CA VAL A 289 5.29 -21.52 20.45
C VAL A 289 4.71 -22.38 19.33
N VAL A 290 3.77 -21.84 18.57
CA VAL A 290 3.18 -22.50 17.40
C VAL A 290 3.50 -21.65 16.17
N THR A 291 4.00 -22.25 15.10
CA THR A 291 4.18 -21.53 13.83
C THR A 291 3.10 -21.95 12.84
N SER A 292 2.57 -20.98 12.09
CA SER A 292 1.59 -21.22 11.03
C SER A 292 1.68 -20.14 9.94
N ARG A 293 1.15 -20.42 8.75
CA ARG A 293 0.78 -19.37 7.80
C ARG A 293 -0.48 -18.65 8.25
N VAL A 294 -0.68 -17.42 7.74
CA VAL A 294 -1.90 -16.63 7.99
C VAL A 294 -3.11 -17.17 7.21
N ILE A 295 -2.89 -17.67 5.98
CA ILE A 295 -3.95 -18.21 5.13
C ILE A 295 -4.30 -19.64 5.56
N GLY A 296 -5.59 -19.92 5.73
CA GLY A 296 -6.13 -21.19 6.21
C GLY A 296 -5.95 -21.45 7.70
N TYR A 297 -5.51 -20.45 8.49
CA TYR A 297 -5.33 -20.58 9.93
C TYR A 297 -6.58 -20.15 10.69
N ARG A 298 -7.18 -21.11 11.40
CA ARG A 298 -8.37 -20.87 12.22
C ARG A 298 -7.97 -20.51 13.66
N ARG A 299 -8.10 -19.24 14.02
CA ARG A 299 -7.73 -18.71 15.36
C ARG A 299 -8.42 -19.39 16.53
N GLY A 300 -9.71 -19.71 16.37
CA GLY A 300 -10.62 -20.05 17.47
C GLY A 300 -10.03 -20.98 18.53
N VAL A 301 -9.55 -22.16 18.18
CA VAL A 301 -9.11 -23.16 19.19
C VAL A 301 -7.96 -22.65 20.06
N LEU A 302 -6.92 -22.05 19.46
CA LEU A 302 -5.74 -21.61 20.17
C LEU A 302 -5.96 -20.26 20.87
N GLU A 303 -6.76 -19.38 20.30
CA GLU A 303 -7.18 -18.12 20.94
C GLU A 303 -7.95 -18.38 22.25
N HIS A 304 -8.91 -19.31 22.24
CA HIS A 304 -9.64 -19.71 23.46
C HIS A 304 -8.73 -20.39 24.49
N ALA A 305 -7.62 -20.99 24.06
CA ALA A 305 -6.59 -21.55 24.94
C ALA A 305 -5.57 -20.50 25.42
N GLY A 306 -5.83 -19.21 25.20
CA GLY A 306 -5.01 -18.10 25.70
C GLY A 306 -3.69 -17.89 24.96
N PHE A 307 -3.61 -18.31 23.69
CA PHE A 307 -2.47 -17.97 22.85
C PHE A 307 -2.58 -16.54 22.31
N SER A 308 -1.48 -15.78 22.39
CA SER A 308 -1.33 -14.54 21.66
C SER A 308 -0.91 -14.80 20.21
N HIS A 309 -1.33 -13.94 19.28
CA HIS A 309 -0.98 -14.07 17.87
C HIS A 309 -0.07 -12.93 17.44
N HIS A 310 1.00 -13.26 16.75
CA HIS A 310 1.95 -12.28 16.23
C HIS A 310 2.25 -12.59 14.76
N MET A 311 2.24 -11.57 13.90
CA MET A 311 2.57 -11.69 12.48
C MET A 311 4.01 -11.27 12.23
N VAL A 312 4.80 -12.12 11.58
CA VAL A 312 6.13 -11.81 11.04
C VAL A 312 5.99 -10.80 9.90
N GLN A 313 6.76 -9.71 9.98
CA GLN A 313 6.84 -8.66 8.96
C GLN A 313 8.00 -8.92 7.99
N ASP A 314 7.96 -8.25 6.83
CA ASP A 314 9.07 -8.22 5.89
C ASP A 314 10.32 -7.59 6.52
N LEU A 315 11.50 -8.03 6.07
CA LEU A 315 12.78 -7.48 6.50
C LEU A 315 12.91 -6.01 6.05
N SER A 316 13.23 -5.13 6.99
CA SER A 316 13.59 -3.74 6.69
C SER A 316 14.91 -3.63 5.91
N THR A 317 15.15 -2.51 5.23
CA THR A 317 16.42 -2.21 4.56
C THR A 317 17.63 -2.38 5.48
N ARG A 318 17.48 -2.04 6.77
CA ARG A 318 18.51 -2.24 7.80
C ARG A 318 18.78 -3.73 8.05
N GLN A 319 17.74 -4.55 8.17
CA GLN A 319 17.86 -6.00 8.36
C GLN A 319 18.43 -6.68 7.10
N ILE A 320 17.99 -6.27 5.90
CA ILE A 320 18.53 -6.74 4.62
C ILE A 320 20.03 -6.45 4.51
N THR A 321 20.44 -5.23 4.86
CA THR A 321 21.86 -4.83 4.86
C THR A 321 22.68 -5.62 5.87
N ARG A 322 22.12 -5.89 7.06
CA ARG A 322 22.76 -6.72 8.09
C ARG A 322 22.96 -8.15 7.60
N PHE A 323 21.92 -8.76 7.05
CA PHE A 323 21.98 -10.11 6.46
C PHE A 323 23.03 -10.18 5.35
N ALA A 324 23.00 -9.25 4.38
CA ALA A 324 23.95 -9.21 3.26
C ALA A 324 25.40 -9.12 3.75
N ARG A 325 25.66 -8.30 4.77
CA ARG A 325 26.99 -8.15 5.37
C ARG A 325 27.46 -9.45 6.02
N GLN A 326 26.62 -10.06 6.87
CA GLN A 326 26.94 -11.31 7.55
C GLN A 326 27.16 -12.44 6.54
N TRP A 327 26.24 -12.60 5.59
CA TRP A 327 26.29 -13.61 4.54
C TRP A 327 27.60 -13.58 3.76
N TYR A 328 27.98 -12.43 3.22
CA TYR A 328 29.20 -12.33 2.40
C TYR A 328 30.49 -12.39 3.24
N ALA A 329 30.46 -11.96 4.50
CA ALA A 329 31.59 -12.14 5.41
C ALA A 329 31.83 -13.63 5.71
N THR A 330 30.76 -14.39 6.01
CA THR A 330 30.82 -15.84 6.23
C THR A 330 31.22 -16.60 4.96
N ALA A 331 30.72 -16.18 3.79
CA ALA A 331 31.08 -16.82 2.52
C ALA A 331 32.52 -16.53 2.05
N TYR A 332 33.14 -15.45 2.54
CA TYR A 332 34.50 -15.02 2.16
C TYR A 332 35.33 -14.57 3.39
N PRO A 333 35.62 -15.48 4.35
CA PRO A 333 36.26 -15.13 5.62
C PRO A 333 37.71 -14.64 5.49
N HIS A 334 38.32 -14.76 4.31
CA HIS A 334 39.69 -14.35 4.02
C HIS A 334 39.79 -13.29 2.90
N ASP A 335 38.66 -12.70 2.47
CA ASP A 335 38.61 -11.68 1.39
C ASP A 335 37.55 -10.61 1.72
N GLU A 336 37.87 -9.76 2.71
CA GLU A 336 36.99 -8.69 3.19
C GLU A 336 36.63 -7.69 2.10
N GLU A 337 37.55 -7.38 1.18
CA GLU A 337 37.27 -6.46 0.10
C GLU A 337 36.21 -7.03 -0.86
N ARG A 338 36.31 -8.32 -1.21
CA ARG A 338 35.28 -8.97 -2.03
C ARG A 338 33.95 -9.05 -1.30
N ALA A 339 33.94 -9.39 -0.03
CA ALA A 339 32.73 -9.41 0.78
C ALA A 339 32.05 -8.03 0.81
N ALA A 340 32.82 -6.97 1.06
CA ALA A 340 32.32 -5.59 1.07
C ALA A 340 31.80 -5.15 -0.31
N ARG A 341 32.49 -5.52 -1.40
CA ARG A 341 32.02 -5.24 -2.77
C ARG A 341 30.70 -5.94 -3.08
N LEU A 342 30.55 -7.23 -2.73
CA LEU A 342 29.32 -7.99 -2.96
C LEU A 342 28.16 -7.49 -2.10
N CYS A 343 28.42 -7.16 -0.84
CA CYS A 343 27.44 -6.55 0.06
C CYS A 343 26.92 -5.23 -0.53
N ARG A 344 27.82 -4.31 -0.92
CA ARG A 344 27.43 -3.03 -1.54
C ARG A 344 26.58 -3.24 -2.77
N ARG A 345 26.97 -4.17 -3.65
CA ARG A 345 26.23 -4.48 -4.88
C ARG A 345 24.80 -4.95 -4.61
N LEU A 346 24.59 -5.84 -3.64
CA LEU A 346 23.24 -6.31 -3.27
C LEU A 346 22.42 -5.18 -2.64
N THR A 347 23.00 -4.42 -1.71
CA THR A 347 22.29 -3.31 -1.04
C THR A 347 21.97 -2.16 -1.99
N GLU A 348 22.85 -1.87 -2.95
CA GLU A 348 22.58 -0.90 -4.02
C GLU A 348 21.46 -1.40 -4.94
N ALA A 349 21.46 -2.67 -5.35
CA ALA A 349 20.39 -3.23 -6.18
C ALA A 349 19.02 -3.13 -5.49
N VAL A 350 18.97 -3.42 -4.18
CA VAL A 350 17.77 -3.26 -3.34
C VAL A 350 17.38 -1.79 -3.20
N GLY A 351 18.34 -0.88 -2.97
CA GLY A 351 18.07 0.55 -2.78
C GLY A 351 17.60 1.29 -4.04
N HIS A 352 18.00 0.84 -5.23
CA HIS A 352 17.66 1.51 -6.49
C HIS A 352 16.44 0.92 -7.23
N SER A 353 15.86 -0.18 -6.72
CA SER A 353 14.75 -0.88 -7.38
C SER A 353 13.71 -1.36 -6.38
N ARG A 354 12.55 -0.69 -6.33
CA ARG A 354 11.40 -1.06 -5.48
C ARG A 354 10.99 -2.55 -5.65
N PRO A 355 10.87 -3.10 -6.86
CA PRO A 355 10.56 -4.53 -7.04
C PRO A 355 11.60 -5.46 -6.41
N VAL A 356 12.88 -5.11 -6.47
CA VAL A 356 13.96 -5.88 -5.83
C VAL A 356 13.91 -5.75 -4.31
N ALA A 357 13.54 -4.58 -3.79
CA ALA A 357 13.33 -4.37 -2.36
C ALA A 357 12.14 -5.17 -1.81
N GLU A 358 11.01 -5.20 -2.51
CA GLU A 358 9.84 -5.99 -2.14
C GLU A 358 10.14 -7.49 -2.08
N LEU A 359 10.94 -7.99 -3.03
CA LEU A 359 11.48 -9.35 -3.00
C LEU A 359 12.43 -9.57 -1.82
N ALA A 360 13.39 -8.66 -1.62
CA ALA A 360 14.42 -8.78 -0.60
C ALA A 360 13.87 -8.69 0.84
N GLY A 361 12.65 -8.16 1.01
CA GLY A 361 11.92 -8.22 2.29
C GLY A 361 11.61 -9.65 2.73
N ASN A 362 11.49 -10.60 1.81
CA ASN A 362 11.27 -12.02 2.13
C ASN A 362 12.61 -12.75 2.32
N PRO A 363 12.89 -13.34 3.50
CA PRO A 363 14.17 -14.00 3.79
C PRO A 363 14.60 -15.08 2.80
N LEU A 364 13.66 -15.87 2.27
CA LEU A 364 13.97 -16.91 1.27
C LEU A 364 14.47 -16.27 -0.04
N LEU A 365 13.75 -15.27 -0.54
CA LEU A 365 14.09 -14.57 -1.77
C LEU A 365 15.39 -13.75 -1.62
N LEU A 366 15.60 -13.13 -0.47
CA LEU A 366 16.86 -12.46 -0.14
C LEU A 366 18.05 -13.44 -0.15
N THR A 367 17.86 -14.65 0.38
CA THR A 367 18.89 -15.69 0.37
C THR A 367 19.21 -16.12 -1.08
N ILE A 368 18.20 -16.30 -1.92
CA ILE A 368 18.39 -16.59 -3.36
C ILE A 368 19.16 -15.47 -4.05
N LEU A 369 18.78 -14.20 -3.81
CA LEU A 369 19.49 -13.04 -4.34
C LEU A 369 20.96 -13.01 -3.88
N ALA A 370 21.23 -13.32 -2.62
CA ALA A 370 22.58 -13.34 -2.08
C ALA A 370 23.45 -14.45 -2.71
N ILE A 371 22.86 -15.63 -2.95
CA ILE A 371 23.50 -16.76 -3.65
C ILE A 371 23.81 -16.39 -5.11
N VAL A 372 22.84 -15.83 -5.84
CA VAL A 372 23.02 -15.42 -7.25
C VAL A 372 24.05 -14.30 -7.37
N GLY A 373 23.96 -13.28 -6.51
CA GLY A 373 24.84 -12.11 -6.48
C GLY A 373 26.30 -12.45 -6.19
N ARG A 374 26.58 -13.62 -5.60
CA ARG A 374 27.94 -14.13 -5.35
C ARG A 374 28.70 -14.44 -6.64
N ARG A 375 28.00 -14.98 -7.66
CA ARG A 375 28.62 -15.53 -8.87
C ARG A 375 28.45 -14.63 -10.10
N ARG A 376 27.37 -13.84 -10.17
CA ARG A 376 27.02 -13.05 -11.35
C ARG A 376 26.70 -11.60 -10.98
N GLU A 377 26.57 -10.74 -11.99
CA GLU A 377 25.90 -9.45 -11.79
C GLU A 377 24.42 -9.68 -11.51
N LEU A 378 23.93 -9.09 -10.41
CA LEU A 378 22.51 -9.08 -10.15
C LEU A 378 21.83 -8.31 -11.29
N PRO A 379 20.77 -8.87 -11.88
CA PRO A 379 20.01 -8.16 -12.88
C PRO A 379 19.58 -6.78 -12.36
N ARG A 380 19.68 -5.77 -13.22
CA ARG A 380 19.31 -4.39 -12.88
C ARG A 380 17.81 -4.16 -13.02
N ASP A 381 17.14 -5.03 -13.76
CA ASP A 381 15.70 -5.05 -13.96
C ASP A 381 15.05 -6.21 -13.20
N ARG A 382 13.78 -6.02 -12.81
CA ARG A 382 13.01 -7.00 -12.06
C ARG A 382 12.75 -8.30 -12.82
N GLN A 383 12.64 -8.24 -14.15
CA GLN A 383 12.40 -9.45 -14.97
C GLN A 383 13.58 -10.40 -14.89
N GLY A 384 14.79 -9.88 -14.98
CA GLY A 384 16.00 -10.65 -14.81
C GLY A 384 16.07 -11.28 -13.42
N VAL A 385 15.67 -10.57 -12.37
CA VAL A 385 15.62 -11.11 -11.01
C VAL A 385 14.62 -12.27 -10.90
N TYR A 386 13.38 -12.09 -11.38
CA TYR A 386 12.38 -13.15 -11.36
C TYR A 386 12.80 -14.36 -12.19
N ARG A 387 13.35 -14.14 -13.39
CA ARG A 387 13.88 -15.21 -14.26
C ARG A 387 14.91 -16.07 -13.56
N HIS A 388 15.88 -15.44 -12.90
CA HIS A 388 16.93 -16.17 -12.20
C HIS A 388 16.39 -16.89 -10.97
N ALA A 389 15.50 -16.25 -10.20
CA ALA A 389 14.89 -16.89 -9.05
C ALA A 389 14.05 -18.12 -9.46
N VAL A 390 13.24 -18.03 -10.50
CA VAL A 390 12.49 -19.18 -11.05
C VAL A 390 13.44 -20.27 -11.55
N ALA A 391 14.48 -19.91 -12.31
CA ALA A 391 15.45 -20.89 -12.81
C ALA A 391 16.17 -21.64 -11.67
N VAL A 392 16.59 -20.94 -10.62
CA VAL A 392 17.21 -21.57 -9.43
C VAL A 392 16.22 -22.48 -8.71
N LEU A 393 14.97 -22.03 -8.52
CA LEU A 393 13.95 -22.83 -7.86
C LEU A 393 13.55 -24.06 -8.68
N VAL A 394 13.66 -24.03 -10.02
CA VAL A 394 13.30 -25.16 -10.91
C VAL A 394 14.48 -26.11 -11.18
N ALA A 395 15.72 -25.65 -11.02
CA ALA A 395 16.91 -26.49 -11.16
C ALA A 395 16.91 -27.68 -10.17
N HIS A 396 17.54 -28.81 -10.55
CA HIS A 396 17.76 -30.05 -9.75
C HIS A 396 16.70 -31.17 -9.80
N TRP A 397 16.05 -31.39 -10.94
CA TRP A 397 15.19 -32.56 -11.12
C TRP A 397 15.95 -33.91 -11.13
N ASP A 398 17.09 -34.01 -11.83
CA ASP A 398 17.70 -35.30 -12.21
C ASP A 398 18.41 -36.08 -11.08
N GLU A 399 19.03 -35.40 -10.12
CA GLU A 399 19.70 -36.08 -8.98
C GLU A 399 18.70 -36.62 -7.95
N HIS A 400 17.55 -35.94 -7.82
CA HIS A 400 16.58 -36.16 -6.75
C HIS A 400 15.38 -37.02 -7.18
N ALA A 401 15.11 -37.14 -8.49
CA ALA A 401 14.12 -38.07 -9.06
C ALA A 401 14.47 -39.55 -8.77
N LYS A 402 15.76 -39.87 -8.59
CA LYS A 402 16.25 -41.22 -8.22
C LYS A 402 15.76 -41.70 -6.85
N HIS A 403 15.23 -40.82 -6.01
CA HIS A 403 14.76 -41.11 -4.66
C HIS A 403 13.24 -41.03 -4.47
N LEU A 404 12.46 -40.82 -5.54
CA LEU A 404 10.99 -40.88 -5.49
C LEU A 404 10.54 -42.35 -5.32
N ARG A 405 9.84 -42.63 -4.21
CA ARG A 405 9.37 -43.98 -3.85
C ARG A 405 8.10 -44.37 -4.62
N ALA A 406 8.22 -44.68 -5.92
CA ALA A 406 7.23 -45.48 -6.65
C ALA A 406 7.83 -46.03 -7.96
N PRO A 407 7.87 -47.36 -8.18
CA PRO A 407 8.50 -47.95 -9.38
C PRO A 407 7.86 -47.57 -10.72
N ASN A 408 6.61 -47.08 -10.74
CA ASN A 408 5.84 -46.80 -11.97
C ASN A 408 5.70 -45.29 -12.30
N ASP A 409 6.04 -44.38 -11.38
CA ASP A 409 5.91 -42.93 -11.60
C ASP A 409 7.12 -42.34 -12.36
N VAL A 410 8.23 -43.08 -12.40
CA VAL A 410 9.56 -42.57 -12.81
C VAL A 410 9.74 -42.54 -14.33
N GLU A 411 9.11 -43.45 -15.08
CA GLU A 411 9.33 -43.55 -16.54
C GLU A 411 8.68 -42.37 -17.30
N ALA A 412 7.43 -42.02 -16.99
CA ALA A 412 6.73 -40.88 -17.61
C ALA A 412 7.37 -39.51 -17.28
N LEU A 413 8.04 -39.42 -16.13
CA LEU A 413 8.74 -38.23 -15.65
C LEU A 413 10.15 -38.07 -16.23
N SER A 414 10.73 -39.14 -16.78
CA SER A 414 12.05 -39.10 -17.42
C SER A 414 12.05 -38.36 -18.76
N TYR A 415 10.87 -38.11 -19.34
CA TYR A 415 10.70 -37.36 -20.58
C TYR A 415 10.65 -35.84 -20.38
N LEU A 416 10.49 -35.34 -19.14
CA LEU A 416 10.33 -33.92 -18.84
C LEU A 416 11.68 -33.23 -18.61
N GLY A 417 12.07 -32.35 -19.53
CA GLY A 417 13.22 -31.48 -19.40
C GLY A 417 12.93 -30.21 -18.60
N ASP A 418 13.93 -29.33 -18.50
CA ASP A 418 13.79 -28.04 -17.80
C ASP A 418 12.75 -27.14 -18.47
N GLU A 419 12.67 -27.15 -19.80
CA GLU A 419 11.69 -26.35 -20.56
C GLU A 419 10.24 -26.77 -20.27
N ASP A 420 9.95 -28.07 -20.16
CA ASP A 420 8.61 -28.57 -19.85
C ASP A 420 8.14 -28.14 -18.46
N ARG A 421 9.07 -28.03 -17.50
CA ARG A 421 8.75 -27.57 -16.15
C ARG A 421 8.42 -26.08 -16.13
N HIS A 422 9.15 -25.29 -16.93
CA HIS A 422 8.82 -23.88 -17.12
C HIS A 422 7.47 -23.71 -17.83
N GLU A 423 7.16 -24.54 -18.82
CA GLU A 423 5.86 -24.57 -19.52
C GLU A 423 4.71 -24.89 -18.54
N LEU A 424 4.84 -25.95 -17.73
CA LEU A 424 3.83 -26.30 -16.73
C LEU A 424 3.57 -25.16 -15.73
N LEU A 425 4.62 -24.45 -15.31
CA LEU A 425 4.48 -23.29 -14.43
C LEU A 425 3.81 -22.09 -15.13
N ARG A 426 4.10 -21.86 -16.42
CA ARG A 426 3.41 -20.84 -17.24
C ARG A 426 1.94 -21.15 -17.41
N LEU A 427 1.58 -22.39 -17.70
CA LEU A 427 0.18 -22.83 -17.81
C LEU A 427 -0.59 -22.61 -16.50
N VAL A 428 0.03 -22.90 -15.35
CA VAL A 428 -0.58 -22.63 -14.04
C VAL A 428 -0.75 -21.14 -13.81
N ALA A 429 0.28 -20.34 -14.12
CA ALA A 429 0.22 -18.89 -14.00
C ALA A 429 -0.90 -18.30 -14.86
N ARG A 430 -1.02 -18.75 -16.11
CA ARG A 430 -2.11 -18.40 -17.03
C ARG A 430 -3.47 -18.74 -16.44
N ARG A 431 -3.66 -19.98 -15.98
CA ARG A 431 -4.94 -20.46 -15.41
C ARG A 431 -5.36 -19.65 -14.18
N MET A 432 -4.41 -19.25 -13.33
CA MET A 432 -4.65 -18.39 -12.18
C MET A 432 -5.00 -16.96 -12.60
N GLN A 433 -4.28 -16.42 -13.58
CA GLN A 433 -4.45 -15.03 -14.03
C GLN A 433 -5.76 -14.82 -14.84
N GLU A 434 -6.20 -15.80 -15.63
CA GLU A 434 -7.38 -15.73 -16.52
C GLU A 434 -8.73 -16.13 -15.86
N GLY A 435 -8.77 -16.59 -14.60
CA GLY A 435 -9.99 -17.17 -13.99
C GLY A 435 -11.12 -16.17 -13.66
N GLU A 436 -12.37 -16.47 -14.04
CA GLU A 436 -13.57 -15.67 -13.73
C GLU A 436 -13.90 -15.63 -12.23
N GLY A 437 -14.22 -14.44 -11.69
CA GLY A 437 -14.89 -14.31 -10.38
C GLY A 437 -14.01 -14.20 -9.14
N GLY A 438 -12.74 -13.79 -9.26
CA GLY A 438 -11.86 -13.60 -8.10
C GLY A 438 -10.95 -14.77 -7.79
N ILE A 439 -10.66 -15.61 -8.79
CA ILE A 439 -9.44 -16.44 -8.78
C ILE A 439 -8.19 -15.63 -9.21
N ALA A 440 -8.33 -14.32 -9.46
CA ALA A 440 -7.25 -13.33 -9.69
C ALA A 440 -6.28 -13.11 -8.48
N GLY A 441 -6.36 -13.97 -7.48
CA GLY A 441 -5.39 -14.10 -6.41
C GLY A 441 -4.37 -15.18 -6.74
N ASN A 442 -3.25 -15.19 -6.06
CA ASN A 442 -2.20 -16.21 -6.20
C ASN A 442 -2.67 -17.60 -5.71
N HIS A 443 -3.68 -18.22 -6.35
CA HIS A 443 -4.32 -19.46 -5.93
C HIS A 443 -4.99 -20.25 -7.07
N ILE A 444 -5.04 -21.58 -6.94
CA ILE A 444 -5.66 -22.55 -7.84
C ILE A 444 -6.16 -23.75 -7.02
N HIS A 445 -7.32 -24.31 -7.35
CA HIS A 445 -7.76 -25.54 -6.71
C HIS A 445 -6.94 -26.74 -7.22
N HIS A 446 -6.65 -27.70 -6.34
CA HIS A 446 -5.84 -28.88 -6.57
C HIS A 446 -6.30 -29.67 -7.80
N ASP A 447 -7.62 -29.83 -7.96
CA ASP A 447 -8.17 -30.59 -9.07
C ASP A 447 -7.96 -29.88 -10.41
N VAL A 448 -8.05 -28.55 -10.43
CA VAL A 448 -7.76 -27.72 -11.61
C VAL A 448 -6.27 -27.74 -11.93
N LEU A 449 -5.40 -27.68 -10.91
CA LEU A 449 -3.94 -27.80 -11.06
C LEU A 449 -3.54 -29.17 -11.64
N LEU A 450 -4.08 -30.25 -11.08
CA LEU A 450 -3.84 -31.61 -11.58
C LEU A 450 -4.37 -31.80 -13.00
N GLU A 451 -5.56 -31.28 -13.29
CA GLU A 451 -6.13 -31.29 -14.64
C GLU A 451 -5.21 -30.57 -15.63
N THR A 452 -4.74 -29.37 -15.29
CA THR A 452 -3.82 -28.58 -16.13
C THR A 452 -2.57 -29.37 -16.48
N PHE A 453 -1.93 -30.01 -15.49
CA PHE A 453 -0.73 -30.83 -15.72
C PHE A 453 -1.03 -32.11 -16.49
N ARG A 454 -2.13 -32.79 -16.15
CA ARG A 454 -2.57 -34.01 -16.83
C ARG A 454 -2.80 -33.75 -18.31
N ASP A 455 -3.50 -32.68 -18.65
CA ASP A 455 -3.88 -32.38 -20.03
C ASP A 455 -2.66 -32.03 -20.88
N TYR A 456 -1.75 -31.21 -20.36
CA TYR A 456 -0.45 -30.95 -21.00
C TYR A 456 0.33 -32.24 -21.30
N LEU A 457 0.45 -33.11 -20.29
CA LEU A 457 1.17 -34.38 -20.43
C LEU A 457 0.52 -35.35 -21.43
N ARG A 458 -0.80 -35.27 -21.60
CA ARG A 458 -1.53 -36.09 -22.58
C ARG A 458 -1.40 -35.52 -23.99
N GLU A 459 -1.45 -34.22 -24.14
CA GLU A 459 -1.43 -33.55 -25.45
C GLU A 459 -0.03 -33.53 -26.06
N GLN A 460 0.99 -33.22 -25.26
CA GLN A 460 2.36 -33.09 -25.76
C GLN A 460 3.12 -34.41 -25.87
N TYR A 461 2.82 -35.37 -24.97
CA TYR A 461 3.55 -36.64 -24.86
C TYR A 461 2.70 -37.89 -25.09
N GLU A 462 1.42 -37.73 -25.46
CA GLU A 462 0.47 -38.82 -25.73
C GLU A 462 0.39 -39.87 -24.60
N LEU A 463 0.66 -39.46 -23.36
CA LEU A 463 0.71 -40.39 -22.23
C LEU A 463 -0.68 -40.99 -21.93
N PRO A 464 -0.75 -42.29 -21.58
CA PRO A 464 -1.98 -42.90 -21.09
C PRO A 464 -2.52 -42.16 -19.86
N LEU A 465 -3.84 -42.02 -19.75
CA LEU A 465 -4.49 -41.24 -18.69
C LEU A 465 -3.98 -41.57 -17.27
N ALA A 466 -3.81 -42.86 -16.96
CA ALA A 466 -3.32 -43.30 -15.65
C ALA A 466 -1.88 -42.82 -15.37
N GLN A 467 -1.02 -42.85 -16.39
CA GLN A 467 0.37 -42.37 -16.27
C GLN A 467 0.43 -40.85 -16.20
N ALA A 468 -0.36 -40.13 -17.01
CA ALA A 468 -0.46 -38.68 -16.97
C ALA A 468 -0.94 -38.16 -15.61
N VAL A 469 -1.94 -38.82 -14.99
CA VAL A 469 -2.41 -38.47 -13.64
C VAL A 469 -1.32 -38.73 -12.59
N SER A 470 -0.58 -39.84 -12.70
CA SER A 470 0.49 -40.14 -11.74
C SER A 470 1.65 -39.14 -11.86
N ALA A 471 2.07 -38.84 -13.09
CA ALA A 471 3.10 -37.84 -13.39
C ALA A 471 2.67 -36.44 -12.94
N ALA A 472 1.43 -36.02 -13.19
CA ALA A 472 0.87 -34.76 -12.70
C ALA A 472 0.93 -34.66 -11.17
N ARG A 473 0.55 -35.72 -10.44
CA ARG A 473 0.65 -35.75 -8.96
C ARG A 473 2.09 -35.69 -8.48
N ALA A 474 3.02 -36.31 -9.18
CA ALA A 474 4.44 -36.22 -8.86
C ALA A 474 4.97 -34.79 -9.10
N MET A 475 4.59 -34.15 -10.21
CA MET A 475 4.94 -32.75 -10.52
C MET A 475 4.42 -31.77 -9.47
N VAL A 476 3.15 -31.88 -9.06
CA VAL A 476 2.57 -31.01 -8.02
C VAL A 476 3.31 -31.17 -6.69
N ARG A 477 3.57 -32.42 -6.26
CA ARG A 477 4.36 -32.69 -5.06
C ARG A 477 5.76 -32.12 -5.16
N GLN A 478 6.38 -32.19 -6.33
CA GLN A 478 7.72 -31.66 -6.52
C GLN A 478 7.77 -30.13 -6.43
N PHE A 479 6.90 -29.43 -7.15
CA PHE A 479 6.85 -27.97 -7.11
C PHE A 479 6.50 -27.42 -5.72
N HIS A 480 5.74 -28.18 -4.93
CA HIS A 480 5.45 -27.86 -3.53
C HIS A 480 6.59 -28.26 -2.58
N ASP A 481 6.91 -29.54 -2.48
CA ASP A 481 7.68 -30.11 -1.36
C ASP A 481 9.19 -29.90 -1.52
N ARG A 482 9.67 -29.71 -2.76
CA ARG A 482 11.10 -29.69 -3.08
C ARG A 482 11.57 -28.38 -3.71
N ASN A 483 10.87 -27.90 -4.74
CA ASN A 483 11.27 -26.66 -5.43
C ASN A 483 10.78 -25.41 -4.68
N PHE A 484 9.85 -25.54 -3.72
CA PHE A 484 9.27 -24.42 -2.96
C PHE A 484 8.80 -23.26 -3.84
N ILE A 485 8.34 -23.54 -5.07
CA ILE A 485 7.80 -22.53 -5.97
C ILE A 485 6.28 -22.43 -5.85
N LEU A 486 5.63 -23.57 -5.60
CA LEU A 486 4.22 -23.65 -5.22
C LEU A 486 4.08 -23.91 -3.72
N SER A 487 2.94 -23.52 -3.19
CA SER A 487 2.61 -23.58 -1.79
C SER A 487 1.14 -23.94 -1.64
N HIS A 488 0.83 -24.84 -0.71
CA HIS A 488 -0.54 -25.18 -0.38
C HIS A 488 -1.11 -24.21 0.68
N TYR A 489 -2.32 -23.74 0.46
CA TYR A 489 -3.05 -22.78 1.30
C TYR A 489 -4.12 -23.41 2.20
N GLY A 490 -4.29 -24.73 2.14
CA GLY A 490 -5.38 -25.43 2.85
C GLY A 490 -6.59 -25.66 1.94
N GLY A 491 -7.46 -26.61 2.31
CA GLY A 491 -8.71 -26.86 1.57
C GLY A 491 -8.51 -27.32 0.12
N GLY A 492 -7.36 -27.89 -0.22
CA GLY A 492 -7.04 -28.26 -1.60
C GLY A 492 -6.63 -27.09 -2.49
N VAL A 493 -6.24 -25.95 -1.94
CA VAL A 493 -5.84 -24.76 -2.73
C VAL A 493 -4.32 -24.65 -2.75
N TYR A 494 -3.73 -24.37 -3.92
CA TYR A 494 -2.31 -24.15 -4.16
C TYR A 494 -2.08 -22.75 -4.72
N GLY A 495 -0.87 -22.20 -4.64
CA GLY A 495 -0.44 -21.09 -5.48
C GLY A 495 1.05 -20.82 -5.31
N PHE A 496 1.56 -19.82 -6.00
CA PHE A 496 3.00 -19.52 -5.94
C PHE A 496 3.40 -19.07 -4.54
N VAL A 497 4.64 -19.35 -4.12
CA VAL A 497 5.17 -18.82 -2.85
C VAL A 497 5.15 -17.28 -2.81
N HIS A 498 5.25 -16.66 -3.98
CA HIS A 498 5.16 -15.22 -4.16
C HIS A 498 4.36 -14.86 -5.41
N ARG A 499 3.45 -13.89 -5.33
CA ARG A 499 2.62 -13.43 -6.47
C ARG A 499 3.47 -12.91 -7.63
N ALA A 500 4.60 -12.27 -7.35
CA ALA A 500 5.53 -11.84 -8.40
C ALA A 500 6.00 -13.00 -9.32
N PHE A 501 6.03 -14.25 -8.85
CA PHE A 501 6.31 -15.40 -9.72
C PHE A 501 5.12 -15.71 -10.65
N LEU A 502 3.89 -15.66 -10.13
CA LEU A 502 2.68 -15.74 -10.94
C LEU A 502 2.70 -14.65 -12.03
N GLU A 503 2.93 -13.39 -11.65
CA GLU A 503 2.89 -12.25 -12.56
C GLU A 503 4.00 -12.32 -13.62
N TYR A 504 5.21 -12.70 -13.21
CA TYR A 504 6.32 -12.94 -14.13
C TYR A 504 6.02 -14.08 -15.10
N LEU A 505 5.57 -15.24 -14.62
CA LEU A 505 5.29 -16.39 -15.48
C LEU A 505 4.11 -16.13 -16.42
N ALA A 506 3.09 -15.39 -15.98
CA ALA A 506 1.99 -14.94 -16.83
C ALA A 506 2.51 -13.99 -17.93
N ALA A 507 3.40 -13.05 -17.60
CA ALA A 507 4.01 -12.17 -18.61
C ALA A 507 4.86 -12.93 -19.63
N VAL A 508 5.64 -13.93 -19.19
CA VAL A 508 6.43 -14.79 -20.10
C VAL A 508 5.52 -15.67 -20.95
N ASP A 509 4.38 -16.14 -20.43
CA ASP A 509 3.37 -16.88 -21.21
C ASP A 509 2.80 -16.03 -22.35
N ILE A 510 2.41 -14.78 -22.03
CA ILE A 510 1.90 -13.82 -23.01
C ILE A 510 2.95 -13.51 -24.08
N ASP A 511 4.21 -13.25 -23.69
CA ASP A 511 5.31 -13.01 -24.64
C ASP A 511 5.57 -14.25 -25.52
N HIS A 512 5.51 -15.45 -24.96
CA HIS A 512 5.68 -16.70 -25.71
C HIS A 512 4.60 -16.86 -26.79
N ARG A 513 3.33 -16.70 -26.41
CA ARG A 513 2.18 -16.81 -27.32
C ARG A 513 2.19 -15.73 -28.41
N TYR A 514 2.60 -14.52 -28.05
CA TYR A 514 2.75 -13.43 -29.01
C TYR A 514 3.91 -13.67 -30.00
N THR A 515 5.11 -14.00 -29.50
CA THR A 515 6.32 -14.03 -30.33
C THR A 515 6.57 -15.36 -31.04
N ARG A 516 6.24 -16.50 -30.40
CA ARG A 516 6.49 -17.85 -30.92
C ARG A 516 5.27 -18.43 -31.61
N GLU A 517 4.12 -18.39 -30.94
CA GLU A 517 2.88 -19.00 -31.46
C GLU A 517 2.15 -18.07 -32.44
N ARG A 518 2.42 -16.76 -32.37
CA ARG A 518 1.80 -15.72 -33.20
C ARG A 518 0.28 -15.74 -33.10
N GLU A 519 -0.22 -15.89 -31.88
CA GLU A 519 -1.66 -15.92 -31.61
C GLU A 519 -2.35 -14.61 -31.98
N TRP A 520 -1.65 -13.49 -31.88
CA TRP A 520 -2.17 -12.15 -32.20
C TRP A 520 -1.36 -11.44 -33.27
N THR A 521 -2.03 -10.63 -34.07
CA THR A 521 -1.38 -9.51 -34.76
C THR A 521 -0.93 -8.43 -33.77
N PRO A 522 0.03 -7.55 -34.12
CA PRO A 522 0.43 -6.46 -33.23
C PRO A 522 -0.75 -5.59 -32.76
N GLU A 523 -1.71 -5.31 -33.64
CA GLU A 523 -2.88 -4.51 -33.32
C GLU A 523 -3.85 -5.24 -32.36
N GLU A 524 -4.15 -6.51 -32.62
CA GLU A 524 -4.99 -7.34 -31.74
C GLU A 524 -4.34 -7.50 -30.37
N PHE A 525 -3.03 -7.70 -30.32
CA PHE A 525 -2.29 -7.84 -29.07
C PHE A 525 -2.43 -6.61 -28.17
N ILE A 526 -2.31 -5.40 -28.75
CA ILE A 526 -2.48 -4.16 -27.99
C ILE A 526 -3.92 -3.97 -27.51
N GLU A 527 -4.93 -4.35 -28.29
CA GLU A 527 -6.32 -4.22 -27.86
C GLU A 527 -6.72 -5.29 -26.84
N GLU A 528 -6.44 -6.56 -27.08
CA GLU A 528 -6.89 -7.66 -26.21
C GLU A 528 -6.12 -7.72 -24.89
N ILE A 529 -4.79 -7.54 -24.94
CA ILE A 529 -3.96 -7.64 -23.73
C ILE A 529 -3.91 -6.31 -22.99
N PHE A 530 -3.47 -5.23 -23.66
CA PHE A 530 -3.30 -3.95 -22.98
C PHE A 530 -4.63 -3.26 -22.71
N ALA A 531 -5.44 -3.02 -23.74
CA ALA A 531 -6.70 -2.31 -23.53
C ALA A 531 -7.73 -3.15 -22.76
N GLY A 532 -7.80 -4.46 -23.03
CA GLY A 532 -8.71 -5.39 -22.36
C GLY A 532 -8.47 -5.56 -20.85
N HIS A 533 -7.22 -5.40 -20.40
CA HIS A 533 -6.84 -5.57 -18.99
C HIS A 533 -6.37 -4.29 -18.28
N ALA A 534 -6.28 -3.14 -18.98
CA ALA A 534 -5.84 -1.87 -18.39
C ALA A 534 -6.70 -1.42 -17.18
N ASP A 535 -7.96 -1.84 -17.15
CA ASP A 535 -8.91 -1.56 -16.09
C ASP A 535 -8.76 -2.39 -14.84
N ASP A 536 -8.11 -3.54 -14.94
CA ASP A 536 -7.98 -4.46 -13.83
C ASP A 536 -6.62 -4.25 -13.15
N PRO A 537 -6.59 -3.70 -11.92
CA PRO A 537 -5.35 -3.51 -11.19
C PRO A 537 -4.62 -4.84 -10.93
N ALA A 538 -5.29 -6.00 -10.96
CA ALA A 538 -4.64 -7.31 -10.83
C ALA A 538 -3.72 -7.65 -12.02
N TRP A 539 -3.91 -6.98 -13.15
CA TRP A 539 -3.12 -7.18 -14.37
C TRP A 539 -1.99 -6.17 -14.56
N HIS A 540 -2.00 -5.04 -13.84
CA HIS A 540 -1.03 -3.97 -14.07
C HIS A 540 0.42 -4.45 -14.00
N GLU A 541 0.78 -5.27 -13.02
CA GLU A 541 2.14 -5.80 -12.91
C GLU A 541 2.49 -6.74 -14.06
N VAL A 542 1.55 -7.58 -14.49
CA VAL A 542 1.71 -8.44 -15.68
C VAL A 542 1.94 -7.58 -16.92
N LEU A 543 1.11 -6.57 -17.17
CA LEU A 543 1.23 -5.66 -18.31
C LEU A 543 2.59 -4.96 -18.34
N LEU A 544 3.08 -4.49 -17.19
CA LEU A 544 4.38 -3.85 -17.12
C LEU A 544 5.54 -4.84 -17.39
N LEU A 545 5.44 -6.07 -16.87
CA LEU A 545 6.40 -7.13 -17.16
C LEU A 545 6.34 -7.57 -18.62
N VAL A 546 5.18 -7.51 -19.28
CA VAL A 546 5.07 -7.72 -20.73
C VAL A 546 5.77 -6.59 -21.48
N VAL A 547 5.54 -5.31 -21.14
CA VAL A 547 6.17 -4.16 -21.81
C VAL A 547 7.70 -4.25 -21.81
N GLY A 548 8.32 -4.64 -20.70
CA GLY A 548 9.77 -4.78 -20.65
C GLY A 548 10.34 -5.97 -21.45
N GLN A 549 9.48 -6.91 -21.89
CA GLN A 549 9.86 -8.02 -22.77
C GLN A 549 9.69 -7.69 -24.27
N LEU A 550 8.81 -6.74 -24.59
CA LEU A 550 8.50 -6.33 -25.96
C LEU A 550 9.63 -5.52 -26.63
N GLY A 551 9.58 -5.48 -27.97
CA GLY A 551 10.34 -4.52 -28.77
C GLY A 551 9.85 -3.08 -28.58
N GLU A 552 10.69 -2.09 -28.91
CA GLU A 552 10.39 -0.68 -28.69
C GLU A 552 9.15 -0.19 -29.46
N ARG A 553 8.85 -0.79 -30.61
CA ARG A 553 7.68 -0.45 -31.42
C ARG A 553 6.39 -0.83 -30.69
N GLU A 554 6.30 -2.07 -30.23
CA GLU A 554 5.14 -2.61 -29.53
C GLU A 554 4.99 -1.97 -28.15
N ALA A 555 6.10 -1.77 -27.42
CA ALA A 555 6.09 -1.01 -26.17
C ALA A 555 5.61 0.43 -26.36
N GLY A 556 6.04 1.10 -27.43
CA GLY A 556 5.55 2.44 -27.79
C GLY A 556 4.04 2.44 -28.07
N ALA A 557 3.55 1.46 -28.83
CA ALA A 557 2.12 1.31 -29.11
C ALA A 557 1.29 1.03 -27.85
N ALA A 558 1.81 0.22 -26.92
CA ALA A 558 1.16 -0.01 -25.62
C ALA A 558 1.06 1.28 -24.80
N VAL A 559 2.14 2.07 -24.70
CA VAL A 559 2.14 3.37 -24.02
C VAL A 559 1.15 4.33 -24.67
N ASP A 560 1.15 4.44 -26.00
CA ASP A 560 0.22 5.28 -26.75
C ASP A 560 -1.24 4.87 -26.51
N ARG A 561 -1.51 3.56 -26.45
CA ARG A 561 -2.85 3.04 -26.18
C ARG A 561 -3.30 3.34 -24.75
N LEU A 562 -2.43 3.17 -23.76
CA LEU A 562 -2.72 3.52 -22.35
C LEU A 562 -2.98 5.02 -22.19
N LEU A 563 -2.20 5.88 -22.86
CA LEU A 563 -2.44 7.33 -22.87
C LEU A 563 -3.74 7.69 -23.58
N GLU A 564 -4.11 6.99 -24.64
CA GLU A 564 -5.40 7.16 -25.30
C GLU A 564 -6.56 6.76 -24.37
N LEU A 565 -6.47 5.60 -23.71
CA LEU A 565 -7.47 5.17 -22.74
C LEU A 565 -7.59 6.15 -21.57
N HIS A 566 -6.45 6.66 -21.07
CA HIS A 566 -6.44 7.72 -20.06
C HIS A 566 -7.18 8.96 -20.54
N ARG A 567 -6.89 9.42 -21.77
CA ARG A 567 -7.57 10.57 -22.38
C ARG A 567 -9.05 10.36 -22.57
N ARG A 568 -9.54 9.13 -22.76
CA ARG A 568 -10.96 8.82 -22.96
C ARG A 568 -11.81 8.85 -21.68
N ARG A 569 -11.20 8.80 -20.48
CA ARG A 569 -11.94 8.62 -19.22
C ARG A 569 -12.25 9.91 -18.48
N VAL A 570 -13.41 9.94 -17.82
CA VAL A 570 -13.87 11.05 -16.98
C VAL A 570 -13.14 11.09 -15.64
N GLY A 571 -12.71 12.28 -15.23
CA GLY A 571 -11.92 12.53 -14.01
C GLY A 571 -12.59 12.18 -12.68
N MET A 572 -13.94 12.13 -12.59
CA MET A 572 -14.61 11.75 -11.32
C MET A 572 -14.45 10.27 -10.94
N VAL A 573 -14.31 9.38 -11.93
CA VAL A 573 -14.31 7.92 -11.71
C VAL A 573 -12.90 7.36 -11.79
N TRP A 574 -12.00 8.01 -12.54
CA TRP A 574 -10.67 7.49 -12.86
C TRP A 574 -9.56 8.43 -12.39
N LYS A 575 -8.96 8.10 -11.24
CA LYS A 575 -7.97 8.90 -10.48
C LYS A 575 -6.57 8.97 -11.12
N GLY A 576 -6.46 8.99 -12.45
CA GLY A 576 -5.16 9.04 -13.14
C GLY A 576 -4.38 7.72 -13.19
N GLY A 577 -4.96 6.60 -12.74
CA GLY A 577 -4.28 5.29 -12.68
C GLY A 577 -3.70 4.81 -14.02
N LEU A 578 -4.38 5.08 -15.14
CA LEU A 578 -3.86 4.75 -16.47
C LEU A 578 -2.66 5.61 -16.90
N LEU A 579 -2.60 6.87 -16.49
CA LEU A 579 -1.43 7.71 -16.74
C LEU A 579 -0.24 7.21 -15.91
N ALA A 580 -0.48 6.87 -14.64
CA ALA A 580 0.54 6.23 -13.82
C ALA A 580 1.02 4.89 -14.44
N LEU A 581 0.11 4.07 -14.95
CA LEU A 581 0.45 2.82 -15.65
C LEU A 581 1.27 3.09 -16.91
N ALA A 582 0.93 4.11 -17.71
CA ALA A 582 1.70 4.51 -18.89
C ALA A 582 3.12 5.01 -18.54
N VAL A 583 3.26 5.81 -17.49
CA VAL A 583 4.58 6.27 -16.99
C VAL A 583 5.41 5.08 -16.51
N ARG A 584 4.81 4.16 -15.74
CA ARG A 584 5.46 2.94 -15.26
C ARG A 584 5.84 2.03 -16.43
N ALA A 585 4.99 1.88 -17.44
CA ALA A 585 5.28 1.09 -18.64
C ALA A 585 6.49 1.65 -19.37
N LEU A 586 6.55 2.98 -19.50
CA LEU A 586 7.70 3.66 -20.09
C LEU A 586 9.00 3.42 -19.29
N ALA A 587 8.91 3.28 -17.96
CA ALA A 587 10.03 2.95 -17.08
C ALA A 587 10.62 1.56 -17.34
N GLU A 588 9.80 0.62 -17.82
CA GLU A 588 10.24 -0.76 -18.13
C GLU A 588 10.99 -0.86 -19.48
N VAL A 589 10.93 0.19 -20.31
CA VAL A 589 11.55 0.18 -21.65
C VAL A 589 13.05 0.43 -21.57
N ARG A 590 13.84 -0.59 -21.90
CA ARG A 590 15.31 -0.54 -21.84
C ARG A 590 15.94 0.56 -22.70
N ARG A 591 15.45 0.77 -23.93
CA ARG A 591 15.96 1.79 -24.88
C ARG A 591 15.00 2.97 -24.97
N LEU A 592 14.79 3.64 -23.84
CA LEU A 592 13.87 4.78 -23.72
C LEU A 592 14.08 5.89 -24.77
N GLY A 593 15.30 6.11 -25.25
CA GLY A 593 15.60 7.07 -26.31
C GLY A 593 14.85 6.82 -27.63
N ALA A 594 14.50 5.56 -27.94
CA ALA A 594 13.69 5.21 -29.11
C ALA A 594 12.23 5.70 -28.99
N LEU A 595 11.76 5.93 -27.76
CA LEU A 595 10.40 6.36 -27.42
C LEU A 595 10.38 7.86 -27.06
N THR A 596 11.14 8.68 -27.79
CA THR A 596 11.21 10.14 -27.54
C THR A 596 9.84 10.81 -27.72
N ALA A 597 9.05 10.37 -28.70
CA ALA A 597 7.70 10.90 -28.95
C ALA A 597 6.75 10.56 -27.79
N GLN A 598 6.71 9.29 -27.38
CA GLN A 598 5.92 8.80 -26.24
C GLN A 598 6.37 9.46 -24.94
N SER A 599 7.67 9.65 -24.73
CA SER A 599 8.22 10.36 -23.57
C SER A 599 7.70 11.79 -23.48
N ARG A 600 7.60 12.50 -24.61
CA ARG A 600 7.00 13.84 -24.66
C ARG A 600 5.50 13.79 -24.37
N ALA A 601 4.78 12.86 -25.00
CA ALA A 601 3.34 12.68 -24.78
C ALA A 601 3.00 12.36 -23.32
N VAL A 602 3.80 11.53 -22.64
CA VAL A 602 3.67 11.25 -21.20
C VAL A 602 3.89 12.53 -20.37
N VAL A 603 4.93 13.30 -20.67
CA VAL A 603 5.19 14.58 -19.98
C VAL A 603 4.06 15.57 -20.20
N ASP A 604 3.54 15.67 -21.42
CA ASP A 604 2.42 16.53 -21.76
C ASP A 604 1.14 16.11 -21.03
N ALA A 605 0.88 14.80 -20.91
CA ALA A 605 -0.23 14.27 -20.14
C ALA A 605 -0.08 14.56 -18.63
N ILE A 606 1.13 14.44 -18.07
CA ILE A 606 1.42 14.82 -16.68
C ILE A 606 1.16 16.31 -16.46
N ILE A 607 1.74 17.18 -17.30
CA ILE A 607 1.58 18.64 -17.19
C ILE A 607 0.10 19.01 -17.33
N MET A 608 -0.62 18.44 -18.30
CA MET A 608 -2.05 18.66 -18.48
C MET A 608 -2.85 18.22 -17.24
N GLY A 609 -2.52 17.07 -16.65
CA GLY A 609 -3.13 16.60 -15.40
C GLY A 609 -2.90 17.55 -14.22
N LEU A 610 -1.71 18.13 -14.12
CA LEU A 610 -1.36 19.11 -13.08
C LEU A 610 -2.00 20.48 -13.31
N GLU A 611 -2.09 20.95 -14.56
CA GLU A 611 -2.72 22.22 -14.92
C GLU A 611 -4.25 22.18 -14.83
N SER A 612 -4.84 21.00 -14.97
CA SER A 612 -6.29 20.78 -14.84
C SER A 612 -6.74 20.49 -13.40
N ALA A 613 -5.81 20.47 -12.42
CA ALA A 613 -6.08 20.16 -11.01
C ALA A 613 -6.92 21.23 -10.27
N ASP A 614 -7.12 22.41 -10.88
CA ASP A 614 -8.03 23.46 -10.41
C ASP A 614 -9.48 23.29 -10.95
N SER A 615 -9.73 22.24 -11.76
CA SER A 615 -11.08 21.85 -12.15
C SER A 615 -11.79 21.08 -11.03
N ARG A 616 -13.13 21.06 -11.08
CA ARG A 616 -14.03 20.34 -10.14
C ARG A 616 -13.70 18.82 -10.03
N PHE A 617 -12.86 18.29 -10.91
CA PHE A 617 -12.62 16.86 -11.17
C PHE A 617 -11.12 16.47 -11.22
N GLY A 618 -10.24 17.18 -10.50
CA GLY A 618 -8.76 17.07 -10.60
C GLY A 618 -8.20 15.67 -10.94
N LEU A 619 -7.30 15.58 -11.91
CA LEU A 619 -6.97 14.32 -12.60
C LEU A 619 -5.88 13.45 -11.93
N LEU A 620 -5.14 13.97 -10.95
CA LEU A 620 -3.99 13.31 -10.32
C LEU A 620 -4.14 13.27 -8.79
N PHE A 621 -4.86 12.26 -8.28
CA PHE A 621 -5.03 12.04 -6.85
C PHE A 621 -3.99 11.08 -6.26
N ASP A 622 -3.39 10.21 -7.07
CA ASP A 622 -2.30 9.31 -6.68
C ASP A 622 -1.08 9.55 -7.61
N ASP A 623 -0.05 10.20 -7.06
CA ASP A 623 1.19 10.54 -7.77
C ASP A 623 2.35 9.59 -7.42
N GLU A 624 2.19 8.65 -6.49
CA GLU A 624 3.30 7.84 -5.98
C GLU A 624 3.86 6.93 -7.07
N GLY A 625 2.99 6.28 -7.85
CA GLY A 625 3.39 5.44 -8.99
C GLY A 625 4.14 6.23 -10.07
N ILE A 626 3.78 7.51 -10.28
CA ILE A 626 4.45 8.40 -11.24
C ILE A 626 5.82 8.81 -10.69
N VAL A 627 5.88 9.29 -9.44
CA VAL A 627 7.12 9.72 -8.77
C VAL A 627 8.14 8.60 -8.72
N SER A 628 7.70 7.40 -8.31
CA SER A 628 8.56 6.20 -8.24
C SER A 628 9.10 5.82 -9.62
N ALA A 629 8.27 5.87 -10.67
CA ALA A 629 8.70 5.55 -12.02
C ALA A 629 9.69 6.59 -12.56
N LEU A 630 9.40 7.88 -12.43
CA LEU A 630 10.30 8.95 -12.91
C LEU A 630 11.67 8.91 -12.23
N GLY A 631 11.74 8.46 -10.97
CA GLY A 631 12.99 8.27 -10.25
C GLY A 631 13.95 7.26 -10.88
N THR A 632 13.46 6.33 -11.71
CA THR A 632 14.29 5.32 -12.39
C THR A 632 14.82 5.80 -13.75
N PHE A 633 14.34 6.94 -14.25
CA PHE A 633 14.64 7.38 -15.61
C PHE A 633 16.07 7.91 -15.74
N PRO A 634 16.75 7.65 -16.86
CA PRO A 634 18.15 8.04 -17.04
C PRO A 634 18.33 9.56 -17.03
N PRO A 635 19.53 10.05 -16.66
CA PRO A 635 19.77 11.49 -16.51
C PRO A 635 19.49 12.36 -17.74
N HIS A 636 19.62 11.77 -18.92
CA HIS A 636 19.48 12.41 -20.22
C HIS A 636 18.13 12.08 -20.89
N TRP A 637 17.15 11.60 -20.12
CA TRP A 637 15.81 11.34 -20.64
C TRP A 637 15.19 12.60 -21.27
N SER A 638 14.69 12.47 -22.50
CA SER A 638 14.20 13.57 -23.32
C SER A 638 12.99 14.32 -22.74
N GLY A 639 12.22 13.69 -21.85
CA GLY A 639 11.08 14.34 -21.19
C GLY A 639 11.47 15.23 -20.01
N ARG A 640 12.64 14.99 -19.40
CA ARG A 640 13.09 15.72 -18.19
C ARG A 640 13.19 17.23 -18.40
N PRO A 641 13.82 17.73 -19.48
CA PRO A 641 13.97 19.16 -19.68
C PRO A 641 12.65 19.92 -19.64
N ARG A 642 11.64 19.39 -20.34
CA ARG A 642 10.31 20.00 -20.44
C ARG A 642 9.59 20.02 -19.09
N LEU A 643 9.62 18.92 -18.33
CA LEU A 643 8.91 18.86 -17.05
C LEU A 643 9.56 19.75 -15.97
N LEU A 644 10.89 19.75 -15.87
CA LEU A 644 11.61 20.63 -14.93
C LEU A 644 11.45 22.10 -15.30
N ARG A 645 11.55 22.45 -16.58
CA ARG A 645 11.35 23.82 -17.06
C ARG A 645 9.93 24.32 -16.80
N TRP A 646 8.92 23.48 -17.04
CA TRP A 646 7.54 23.77 -16.65
C TRP A 646 7.42 23.98 -15.14
N PHE A 647 8.03 23.12 -14.31
CA PHE A 647 8.00 23.27 -12.87
C PHE A 647 8.61 24.60 -12.42
N HIS A 648 9.82 24.96 -12.88
CA HIS A 648 10.51 26.19 -12.49
C HIS A 648 9.78 27.46 -12.93
N LEU A 649 9.13 27.46 -14.10
CA LEU A 649 8.53 28.68 -14.64
C LEU A 649 7.04 28.78 -14.36
N ARG A 650 6.41 27.71 -13.87
CA ARG A 650 4.96 27.64 -13.71
C ARG A 650 4.51 26.72 -12.58
N GLY A 651 4.96 25.47 -12.54
CA GLY A 651 4.47 24.46 -11.60
C GLY A 651 4.73 24.80 -10.13
N GLN A 652 5.85 25.46 -9.81
CA GLN A 652 6.20 25.84 -8.43
C GLN A 652 5.33 26.95 -7.84
N PHE A 653 4.60 27.68 -8.68
CA PHE A 653 3.70 28.76 -8.26
C PHE A 653 2.27 28.25 -8.00
N ARG A 654 2.03 26.93 -8.14
CA ARG A 654 0.74 26.29 -7.86
C ARG A 654 0.69 25.87 -6.39
N HIS A 655 -0.47 26.06 -5.75
CA HIS A 655 -0.69 25.71 -4.33
C HIS A 655 -0.78 24.19 -4.05
N ARG A 656 -0.75 23.35 -5.08
CA ARG A 656 -0.85 21.89 -4.96
C ARG A 656 0.53 21.29 -4.67
N PRO A 657 0.64 20.22 -3.85
CA PRO A 657 1.93 19.57 -3.57
C PRO A 657 2.49 18.72 -4.72
N GLN A 658 1.62 18.22 -5.62
CA GLN A 658 2.01 17.26 -6.67
C GLN A 658 3.10 17.77 -7.63
N PRO A 659 3.07 19.03 -8.14
CA PRO A 659 4.14 19.54 -9.01
C PRO A 659 5.53 19.46 -8.36
N GLY A 660 5.62 19.84 -7.08
CA GLY A 660 6.87 19.76 -6.32
C GLY A 660 7.37 18.34 -6.16
N ARG A 661 6.47 17.41 -5.77
CA ARG A 661 6.79 15.97 -5.61
C ARG A 661 7.26 15.32 -6.92
N ILE A 662 6.57 15.58 -8.02
CA ILE A 662 6.91 15.04 -9.34
C ILE A 662 8.23 15.61 -9.85
N ALA A 663 8.45 16.92 -9.74
CA ALA A 663 9.72 17.53 -10.12
C ALA A 663 10.89 17.00 -9.27
N ALA A 664 10.65 16.77 -7.97
CA ALA A 664 11.64 16.27 -7.04
C ALA A 664 12.24 14.92 -7.47
N ALA A 665 11.45 14.05 -8.10
CA ALA A 665 11.90 12.76 -8.63
C ALA A 665 12.97 12.88 -9.75
N LEU A 666 12.99 13.99 -10.49
CA LEU A 666 13.84 14.15 -11.66
C LEU A 666 15.24 14.69 -11.36
N TYR A 667 15.46 15.31 -10.20
CA TYR A 667 16.77 15.84 -9.84
C TYR A 667 17.78 14.73 -9.56
N GLN A 668 19.03 14.95 -9.98
CA GLN A 668 20.11 13.97 -9.88
C GLN A 668 21.19 14.35 -8.86
N GLY A 669 21.16 15.58 -8.38
CA GLY A 669 22.08 16.08 -7.36
C GLY A 669 21.41 17.15 -6.50
N THR A 670 22.09 17.57 -5.45
CA THR A 670 21.50 18.42 -4.41
C THR A 670 21.50 19.91 -4.75
N ALA A 671 22.35 20.39 -5.66
CA ALA A 671 22.56 21.82 -5.88
C ALA A 671 21.28 22.58 -6.25
N TRP A 672 20.58 22.14 -7.31
CA TRP A 672 19.34 22.79 -7.75
C TRP A 672 18.18 22.63 -6.76
N PRO A 673 17.89 21.41 -6.24
CA PRO A 673 16.85 21.24 -5.22
C PRO A 673 17.07 22.05 -3.96
N LYS A 674 18.32 22.18 -3.47
CA LYS A 674 18.63 23.00 -2.29
C LYS A 674 18.30 24.47 -2.53
N ALA A 675 18.70 25.01 -3.69
CA ALA A 675 18.35 26.37 -4.07
C ALA A 675 16.83 26.55 -4.14
N MET A 676 16.12 25.63 -4.79
CA MET A 676 14.66 25.68 -4.92
C MET A 676 13.93 25.45 -3.57
N ALA A 677 14.48 24.65 -2.66
CA ALA A 677 13.89 24.42 -1.34
C ALA A 677 13.86 25.69 -0.48
N VAL A 678 14.71 26.67 -0.79
CA VAL A 678 14.73 28.00 -0.17
C VAL A 678 13.97 29.03 -1.00
N LEU A 679 14.13 29.00 -2.32
CA LEU A 679 13.70 30.07 -3.23
C LEU A 679 12.31 29.86 -3.85
N ALA A 680 11.75 28.65 -3.78
CA ALA A 680 10.43 28.40 -4.36
C ALA A 680 9.36 29.22 -3.64
N ASP A 681 8.44 29.78 -4.41
CA ASP A 681 7.45 30.73 -3.91
C ASP A 681 6.41 30.05 -2.99
N VAL A 682 6.02 28.83 -3.32
CA VAL A 682 4.97 28.09 -2.59
C VAL A 682 5.55 27.17 -1.51
N THR A 683 4.99 27.27 -0.30
CA THR A 683 5.30 26.43 0.88
C THR A 683 5.32 24.94 0.60
N HIS A 684 4.33 24.41 -0.14
CA HIS A 684 4.28 23.00 -0.50
C HIS A 684 5.42 22.55 -1.41
N ALA A 685 5.89 23.43 -2.32
CA ALA A 685 7.03 23.12 -3.19
C ALA A 685 8.33 23.07 -2.37
N ARG A 686 8.54 24.03 -1.46
CA ARG A 686 9.69 24.02 -0.53
C ARG A 686 9.71 22.76 0.34
N LYS A 687 8.57 22.43 0.96
CA LYS A 687 8.40 21.21 1.77
C LYS A 687 8.73 19.94 0.98
N ALA A 688 8.14 19.76 -0.21
CA ALA A 688 8.37 18.56 -1.03
C ALA A 688 9.84 18.39 -1.43
N LEU A 689 10.55 19.50 -1.70
CA LEU A 689 11.97 19.47 -2.01
C LEU A 689 12.83 19.12 -0.79
N LEU A 690 12.49 19.62 0.41
CA LEU A 690 13.17 19.23 1.65
C LEU A 690 12.96 17.76 1.99
N GLU A 691 11.73 17.25 1.88
CA GLU A 691 11.42 15.82 2.09
C GLU A 691 12.23 14.93 1.15
N MET A 692 12.30 15.30 -0.14
CA MET A 692 13.08 14.55 -1.11
C MET A 692 14.59 14.64 -0.86
N LEU A 693 15.10 15.83 -0.50
CA LEU A 693 16.51 16.03 -0.15
C LEU A 693 16.90 15.18 1.08
N ALA A 694 16.06 15.16 2.11
CA ALA A 694 16.25 14.34 3.30
C ALA A 694 16.24 12.83 2.95
N ALA A 695 15.23 12.38 2.19
CA ALA A 695 15.08 10.98 1.83
C ALA A 695 16.24 10.43 0.98
N ARG A 696 16.80 11.23 0.06
CA ARG A 696 17.85 10.78 -0.88
C ARG A 696 19.26 11.13 -0.45
N TRP A 697 19.44 12.30 0.19
CA TRP A 697 20.74 12.89 0.50
C TRP A 697 20.84 13.41 1.95
N GLY A 698 19.97 12.96 2.86
CA GLY A 698 19.98 13.39 4.27
C GLY A 698 21.27 13.06 5.05
N HIS A 699 22.14 12.21 4.50
CA HIS A 699 23.47 11.95 5.03
C HIS A 699 24.52 13.01 4.62
N GLU A 700 24.27 13.80 3.57
CA GLU A 700 25.17 14.86 3.13
C GLU A 700 25.14 16.06 4.10
N GLN A 701 26.32 16.58 4.44
CA GLN A 701 26.45 17.60 5.49
C GLN A 701 25.77 18.92 5.14
N ASP A 702 25.78 19.30 3.87
CA ASP A 702 25.14 20.50 3.35
C ASP A 702 23.60 20.38 3.33
N VAL A 703 23.05 19.20 3.09
CA VAL A 703 21.61 18.91 3.22
C VAL A 703 21.19 18.97 4.68
N ARG A 704 21.97 18.37 5.60
CA ARG A 704 21.72 18.49 7.05
C ARG A 704 21.75 19.94 7.52
N ARG A 705 22.73 20.73 7.07
CA ARG A 705 22.80 22.16 7.37
C ARG A 705 21.57 22.91 6.85
N LEU A 706 21.14 22.62 5.62
CA LEU A 706 19.94 23.24 5.06
C LEU A 706 18.69 22.93 5.91
N LEU A 707 18.54 21.69 6.38
CA LEU A 707 17.43 21.33 7.26
C LEU A 707 17.54 22.03 8.62
N GLN A 708 18.74 22.16 9.19
CA GLN A 708 18.97 22.90 10.44
C GLN A 708 18.61 24.38 10.28
N GLU A 709 19.10 25.03 9.22
CA GLU A 709 18.77 26.41 8.88
C GLU A 709 17.26 26.56 8.63
N GLY A 710 16.65 25.61 7.90
CA GLY A 710 15.21 25.57 7.66
C GLY A 710 14.38 25.42 8.93
N ALA A 711 14.82 24.63 9.91
CA ALA A 711 14.17 24.52 11.22
C ALA A 711 14.33 25.78 12.09
N VAL A 712 15.14 26.76 11.66
CA VAL A 712 15.42 28.01 12.40
C VAL A 712 14.85 29.24 11.73
N ALA A 713 15.22 29.43 10.47
CA ALA A 713 15.11 30.69 9.77
C ALA A 713 13.93 30.74 8.79
N GLU A 714 13.29 29.60 8.46
CA GLU A 714 12.14 29.64 7.57
C GLU A 714 10.98 30.41 8.22
N PRO A 715 10.36 31.38 7.51
CA PRO A 715 9.28 32.17 8.09
C PRO A 715 8.00 31.33 8.26
N ASP A 716 7.81 30.33 7.40
CA ASP A 716 6.65 29.44 7.41
C ASP A 716 6.84 28.32 8.45
N GLU A 717 5.95 28.29 9.45
CA GLU A 717 6.03 27.30 10.54
C GLU A 717 5.83 25.85 10.09
N TYR A 718 5.09 25.61 8.98
CA TYR A 718 4.92 24.26 8.45
C TYR A 718 6.22 23.73 7.85
N VAL A 719 7.00 24.59 7.19
CA VAL A 719 8.32 24.21 6.66
C VAL A 719 9.31 24.01 7.81
N ARG A 720 9.29 24.88 8.84
CA ARG A 720 10.11 24.68 10.05
C ARG A 720 9.81 23.36 10.74
N LYS A 721 8.52 23.05 10.97
CA LYS A 721 8.08 21.78 11.58
C LYS A 721 8.52 20.59 10.74
N ALA A 722 8.35 20.64 9.42
CA ALA A 722 8.77 19.57 8.51
C ALA A 722 10.29 19.35 8.54
N ALA A 723 11.09 20.43 8.48
CA ALA A 723 12.54 20.34 8.57
C ALA A 723 13.01 19.72 9.90
N LEU A 724 12.37 20.09 11.01
CA LEU A 724 12.67 19.53 12.33
C LEU A 724 12.33 18.04 12.42
N GLY A 725 11.18 17.62 11.86
CA GLY A 725 10.77 16.22 11.79
C GLY A 725 11.73 15.38 10.94
N LEU A 726 12.13 15.88 9.77
CA LEU A 726 13.10 15.21 8.89
C LEU A 726 14.48 15.06 9.56
N LEU A 727 14.92 16.03 10.36
CA LEU A 727 16.16 15.92 11.14
C LEU A 727 16.09 14.82 12.21
N ALA A 728 14.91 14.59 12.80
CA ALA A 728 14.70 13.53 13.78
C ALA A 728 15.00 12.14 13.21
N GLU A 729 14.58 11.90 11.97
CA GLU A 729 14.71 10.61 11.29
C GLU A 729 16.16 10.30 10.90
N ILE A 730 17.02 11.32 10.78
CA ILE A 730 18.38 11.21 10.24
C ILE A 730 19.45 10.86 11.32
N ASP A 731 19.04 10.80 12.60
CA ASP A 731 19.78 10.42 13.82
C ASP A 731 21.12 11.18 14.08
N GLY A 732 21.23 11.84 15.24
CA GLY A 732 22.43 12.56 15.65
C GLY A 732 22.29 13.36 16.95
N ALA A 733 23.33 13.35 17.80
CA ALA A 733 23.36 14.06 19.09
C ALA A 733 23.16 15.59 18.97
N GLU A 734 23.55 16.19 17.84
CA GLU A 734 23.34 17.62 17.53
C GLU A 734 21.85 17.99 17.33
N VAL A 735 21.02 17.03 16.91
CA VAL A 735 19.56 17.23 16.76
C VAL A 735 18.90 17.42 18.12
N SER A 736 19.42 16.78 19.17
CA SER A 736 18.88 16.92 20.53
C SER A 736 19.00 18.36 21.05
N GLU A 737 20.12 19.04 20.84
CA GLU A 737 20.27 20.45 21.26
C GLU A 737 19.37 21.39 20.45
N LEU A 738 19.25 21.17 19.14
CA LEU A 738 18.34 21.96 18.30
C LEU A 738 16.89 21.76 18.71
N VAL A 739 16.46 20.51 18.96
CA VAL A 739 15.13 20.19 19.46
C VAL A 739 14.88 20.84 20.83
N LYS A 740 15.88 20.83 21.72
CA LYS A 740 15.81 21.51 23.02
C LYS A 740 15.61 23.01 22.85
N ASP A 741 16.41 23.65 22.02
CA ASP A 741 16.29 25.08 21.76
C ASP A 741 14.93 25.40 21.11
N ARG A 742 14.52 24.66 20.07
CA ARG A 742 13.24 24.85 19.39
C ARG A 742 12.03 24.63 20.28
N SER A 743 12.10 23.73 21.25
CA SER A 743 11.02 23.54 22.23
C SER A 743 10.78 24.75 23.14
N ILE A 744 11.77 25.65 23.25
CA ILE A 744 11.72 26.82 24.13
C ILE A 744 11.57 28.12 23.32
N ALA A 745 12.37 28.29 22.27
CA ALA A 745 12.63 29.58 21.62
C ALA A 745 11.89 29.78 20.29
N ASP A 746 11.27 28.75 19.68
CA ASP A 746 10.56 28.96 18.41
C ASP A 746 9.35 29.90 18.62
N PRO A 747 9.12 30.88 17.71
CA PRO A 747 7.98 31.79 17.83
C PRO A 747 6.63 31.06 17.72
N SER A 748 6.57 29.93 17.00
CA SER A 748 5.35 29.12 16.86
C SER A 748 5.19 28.19 18.05
N LEU A 749 4.02 28.22 18.68
CA LEU A 749 3.63 27.25 19.71
C LEU A 749 3.56 25.82 19.15
N VAL A 750 3.17 25.68 17.88
CA VAL A 750 3.04 24.37 17.21
C VAL A 750 4.41 23.72 17.05
N VAL A 751 5.41 24.49 16.59
CA VAL A 751 6.79 24.00 16.45
C VAL A 751 7.40 23.69 17.82
N ARG A 752 7.15 24.53 18.83
CA ARG A 752 7.62 24.28 20.21
C ARG A 752 7.07 22.97 20.78
N ALA A 753 5.77 22.75 20.66
CA ALA A 753 5.11 21.55 21.17
C ALA A 753 5.53 20.29 20.38
N PHE A 754 5.67 20.37 19.06
CA PHE A 754 6.20 19.28 18.24
C PHE A 754 7.66 18.95 18.59
N ALA A 755 8.50 19.95 18.81
CA ALA A 755 9.87 19.73 19.29
C ALA A 755 9.87 19.05 20.68
N LEU A 756 8.94 19.42 21.57
CA LEU A 756 8.84 18.82 22.90
C LEU A 756 8.41 17.34 22.83
N SER A 757 7.54 16.95 21.90
CA SER A 757 7.13 15.55 21.75
C SER A 757 8.26 14.62 21.30
N MET A 758 9.33 15.17 20.75
CA MET A 758 10.52 14.43 20.33
C MET A 758 11.55 14.21 21.47
N ARG A 759 11.23 14.62 22.71
CA ARG A 759 12.18 14.59 23.84
C ARG A 759 11.80 13.55 24.88
N ASP A 760 12.76 12.68 25.21
CA ASP A 760 12.60 11.67 26.26
C ASP A 760 12.63 12.25 27.69
N ASP A 761 13.16 13.46 27.88
CA ASP A 761 13.27 14.15 29.18
C ASP A 761 12.09 15.11 29.45
N ALA A 762 11.01 15.00 28.68
CA ALA A 762 9.97 16.04 28.60
C ALA A 762 8.85 15.96 29.64
N GLU A 763 8.79 14.94 30.51
CA GLU A 763 7.61 14.69 31.34
C GLU A 763 7.24 15.88 32.26
N GLU A 764 8.23 16.60 32.79
CA GLU A 764 8.03 17.81 33.60
C GLU A 764 7.90 19.11 32.78
N LEU A 765 8.25 19.08 31.49
CA LEU A 765 8.30 20.24 30.59
C LEU A 765 6.98 20.51 29.85
N TRP A 766 5.97 19.64 30.02
CA TRP A 766 4.63 19.80 29.45
C TRP A 766 3.72 20.75 30.25
N GLU A 767 4.05 21.03 31.52
CA GLU A 767 3.19 21.87 32.38
C GLU A 767 2.86 23.25 31.78
N PRO A 768 3.79 23.98 31.13
CA PRO A 768 3.47 25.23 30.44
C PRO A 768 2.43 25.07 29.32
N PHE A 769 2.43 23.94 28.59
CA PHE A 769 1.44 23.65 27.56
C PHE A 769 0.08 23.30 28.17
N LEU A 770 0.07 22.56 29.27
CA LEU A 770 -1.15 22.32 30.05
C LEU A 770 -1.72 23.63 30.61
N GLU A 771 -0.88 24.55 31.07
CA GLU A 771 -1.28 25.89 31.50
C GLU A 771 -1.85 26.72 30.35
N ILE A 772 -1.21 26.71 29.17
CA ILE A 772 -1.72 27.39 27.96
C ILE A 772 -3.10 26.86 27.60
N VAL A 773 -3.28 25.54 27.57
CA VAL A 773 -4.57 24.90 27.28
C VAL A 773 -5.61 25.23 28.37
N ARG A 774 -5.23 25.29 29.65
CA ARG A 774 -6.12 25.70 30.75
C ARG A 774 -6.43 27.20 30.76
N SER A 775 -5.63 28.02 30.08
CA SER A 775 -5.80 29.47 30.04
C SER A 775 -7.02 29.89 29.20
N ARG A 776 -7.46 31.15 29.38
CA ARG A 776 -8.44 31.80 28.48
C ARG A 776 -7.77 32.56 27.31
N GLY A 777 -6.57 32.13 26.91
CA GLY A 777 -5.80 32.72 25.83
C GLY A 777 -6.39 32.48 24.44
N ASN A 778 -5.55 32.60 23.41
CA ASN A 778 -5.95 32.42 22.01
C ASN A 778 -6.53 31.01 21.78
N ALA A 779 -7.79 30.93 21.34
CA ALA A 779 -8.48 29.65 21.16
C ALA A 779 -7.83 28.76 20.08
N HIS A 780 -7.30 29.36 19.01
CA HIS A 780 -6.66 28.61 17.93
C HIS A 780 -5.36 27.94 18.40
N GLU A 781 -4.49 28.70 19.09
CA GLU A 781 -3.25 28.16 19.66
C GLU A 781 -3.53 27.05 20.67
N ARG A 782 -4.57 27.21 21.50
CA ARG A 782 -5.00 26.17 22.45
C ARG A 782 -5.50 24.92 21.75
N ALA A 783 -6.22 25.08 20.65
CA ALA A 783 -6.74 23.99 19.84
C ALA A 783 -5.58 23.15 19.27
N GLU A 784 -4.57 23.78 18.66
CA GLU A 784 -3.38 23.08 18.15
C GLU A 784 -2.61 22.32 19.25
N VAL A 785 -2.48 22.91 20.45
CA VAL A 785 -1.85 22.23 21.58
C VAL A 785 -2.70 21.05 22.08
N VAL A 786 -4.03 21.14 22.01
CA VAL A 786 -4.94 20.03 22.33
C VAL A 786 -4.71 18.84 21.39
N ASP A 787 -4.56 19.06 20.09
CA ASP A 787 -4.26 17.97 19.13
C ASP A 787 -2.94 17.29 19.49
N LEU A 788 -1.90 18.06 19.79
CA LEU A 788 -0.58 17.52 20.15
C LEU A 788 -0.61 16.73 21.47
N LEU A 789 -1.38 17.20 22.46
CA LEU A 789 -1.60 16.46 23.71
C LEU A 789 -2.36 15.16 23.47
N ALA A 790 -3.37 15.17 22.61
CA ALA A 790 -4.11 13.97 22.24
C ALA A 790 -3.23 12.97 21.46
N GLU A 791 -2.40 13.45 20.53
CA GLU A 791 -1.54 12.60 19.71
C GLU A 791 -0.45 11.92 20.55
N HIS A 792 0.19 12.67 21.46
CA HIS A 792 1.41 12.20 22.13
C HIS A 792 1.25 11.86 23.61
N ARG A 793 0.17 12.31 24.26
CA ARG A 793 0.02 12.22 25.73
C ARG A 793 -1.37 11.76 26.17
N ILE A 794 -2.22 11.22 25.29
CA ILE A 794 -3.56 10.76 25.68
C ILE A 794 -3.58 9.66 26.75
N GLN A 795 -2.50 8.88 26.84
CA GLN A 795 -2.34 7.84 27.87
C GLN A 795 -2.05 8.42 29.27
N ASP A 796 -1.71 9.70 29.37
CA ASP A 796 -1.61 10.42 30.65
C ASP A 796 -3.01 10.69 31.19
N PRO A 797 -3.40 10.14 32.35
CA PRO A 797 -4.74 10.34 32.93
C PRO A 797 -5.11 11.81 33.12
N VAL A 798 -4.12 12.69 33.37
CA VAL A 798 -4.34 14.13 33.52
C VAL A 798 -4.79 14.75 32.20
N VAL A 799 -4.20 14.32 31.09
CA VAL A 799 -4.56 14.79 29.75
C VAL A 799 -5.95 14.28 29.37
N GLY A 800 -6.25 13.00 29.59
CA GLY A 800 -7.58 12.44 29.33
C GLY A 800 -8.69 13.20 30.07
N VAL A 801 -8.50 13.45 31.37
CA VAL A 801 -9.44 14.24 32.20
C VAL A 801 -9.56 15.69 31.70
N LEU A 802 -8.43 16.31 31.32
CA LEU A 802 -8.44 17.66 30.76
C LEU A 802 -9.24 17.71 29.45
N LEU A 803 -9.04 16.77 28.54
CA LEU A 803 -9.80 16.73 27.27
C LEU A 803 -11.30 16.50 27.51
N CYS A 804 -11.68 15.60 28.42
CA CYS A 804 -13.08 15.42 28.80
C CYS A 804 -13.71 16.72 29.29
N ARG A 805 -12.97 17.46 30.13
CA ARG A 805 -13.43 18.76 30.65
C ARG A 805 -13.55 19.79 29.53
N LEU A 806 -12.53 19.92 28.67
CA LEU A 806 -12.53 20.88 27.56
C LEU A 806 -13.67 20.60 26.59
N ALA A 807 -13.92 19.33 26.23
CA ALA A 807 -15.02 18.91 25.37
C ALA A 807 -16.42 19.31 25.89
N VAL A 808 -16.54 19.71 27.16
CA VAL A 808 -17.79 20.16 27.79
C VAL A 808 -17.79 21.65 28.05
N GLU A 809 -16.74 22.15 28.71
CA GLU A 809 -16.75 23.45 29.37
C GLU A 809 -16.09 24.56 28.54
N ASP A 810 -15.31 24.22 27.52
CA ASP A 810 -14.53 25.24 26.82
C ASP A 810 -15.43 26.19 26.02
N PRO A 811 -15.21 27.52 26.07
CA PRO A 811 -16.00 28.46 25.27
C PRO A 811 -15.72 28.34 23.75
N GLY A 812 -14.50 27.96 23.36
CA GLY A 812 -14.10 27.83 21.96
C GLY A 812 -14.54 26.50 21.36
N ASP A 813 -15.33 26.54 20.29
CA ASP A 813 -15.78 25.32 19.62
C ASP A 813 -14.66 24.55 18.92
N ASP A 814 -13.64 25.24 18.42
CA ASP A 814 -12.42 24.64 17.84
C ASP A 814 -11.66 23.77 18.86
N VAL A 815 -11.55 24.25 20.11
CA VAL A 815 -10.95 23.51 21.22
C VAL A 815 -11.83 22.33 21.63
N ARG A 816 -13.15 22.53 21.75
CA ARG A 816 -14.09 21.43 22.05
C ARG A 816 -14.05 20.35 20.97
N GLN A 817 -13.99 20.73 19.71
CA GLN A 817 -13.98 19.80 18.58
C GLN A 817 -12.69 18.96 18.56
N ARG A 818 -11.52 19.57 18.77
CA ARG A 818 -10.25 18.84 18.90
C ARG A 818 -10.19 17.98 20.16
N ALA A 819 -10.73 18.46 21.28
CA ALA A 819 -10.84 17.65 22.49
C ALA A 819 -11.73 16.41 22.28
N VAL A 820 -12.88 16.55 21.61
CA VAL A 820 -13.73 15.42 21.19
C VAL A 820 -12.95 14.47 20.28
N ALA A 821 -12.22 14.98 19.29
CA ALA A 821 -11.41 14.16 18.40
C ALA A 821 -10.31 13.38 19.16
N GLY A 822 -9.63 14.05 20.09
CA GLY A 822 -8.53 13.46 20.87
C GLY A 822 -8.94 12.39 21.87
N LEU A 823 -10.23 12.29 22.21
CA LEU A 823 -10.77 11.26 23.09
C LEU A 823 -11.03 9.92 22.38
N GLU A 824 -10.70 9.80 21.10
CA GLU A 824 -10.93 8.59 20.28
C GLU A 824 -10.38 7.31 20.93
N SER A 825 -9.15 7.34 21.43
CA SER A 825 -8.52 6.18 22.07
C SER A 825 -9.08 5.83 23.46
N LEU A 826 -9.93 6.70 24.04
CA LEU A 826 -10.53 6.53 25.37
C LEU A 826 -12.02 6.13 25.31
N LEU A 827 -12.56 5.83 24.13
CA LEU A 827 -13.99 5.51 23.95
C LEU A 827 -14.44 4.16 24.53
N ASP A 828 -13.50 3.31 24.98
CA ASP A 828 -13.81 2.11 25.75
C ASP A 828 -14.34 2.44 27.15
N ASP A 829 -14.00 3.62 27.68
CA ASP A 829 -14.59 4.14 28.89
C ASP A 829 -16.06 4.55 28.63
N LYS A 830 -16.96 3.98 29.43
CA LYS A 830 -18.41 4.21 29.30
C LYS A 830 -18.80 5.66 29.57
N ASP A 831 -18.09 6.34 30.45
CA ASP A 831 -18.36 7.73 30.82
C ASP A 831 -17.89 8.68 29.72
N VAL A 832 -16.70 8.42 29.13
CA VAL A 832 -16.22 9.15 27.95
C VAL A 832 -17.18 8.95 26.79
N ARG A 833 -17.62 7.72 26.52
CA ARG A 833 -18.60 7.42 25.46
C ARG A 833 -19.94 8.12 25.70
N ALA A 834 -20.43 8.16 26.94
CA ALA A 834 -21.65 8.87 27.29
C ALA A 834 -21.51 10.38 27.06
N LEU A 835 -20.35 10.95 27.41
CA LEU A 835 -20.03 12.36 27.17
C LEU A 835 -20.04 12.68 25.66
N ILE A 836 -19.38 11.87 24.83
CA ILE A 836 -19.40 12.07 23.37
C ILE A 836 -20.82 11.96 22.82
N ARG A 837 -21.62 10.99 23.29
CA ARG A 837 -23.02 10.85 22.88
C ARG A 837 -23.87 12.07 23.26
N ASP A 838 -23.65 12.66 24.43
CA ASP A 838 -24.30 13.91 24.82
C ASP A 838 -23.92 15.08 23.89
N ARG A 839 -22.65 15.16 23.47
CA ARG A 839 -22.19 16.20 22.54
C ARG A 839 -22.84 16.16 21.17
N VAL A 840 -23.29 15.00 20.68
CA VAL A 840 -23.95 14.86 19.38
C VAL A 840 -25.20 15.75 19.27
N THR A 841 -25.95 15.94 20.36
CA THR A 841 -27.20 16.72 20.35
C THR A 841 -27.17 17.93 21.29
N GLY A 842 -26.32 17.89 22.33
CA GLY A 842 -26.25 18.90 23.37
C GLY A 842 -25.30 20.07 23.10
N ASP A 843 -24.35 19.95 22.17
CA ASP A 843 -23.40 21.04 21.91
C ASP A 843 -24.02 22.19 21.09
N PRO A 844 -23.80 23.46 21.46
CA PRO A 844 -24.30 24.60 20.68
C PRO A 844 -23.63 24.71 19.29
N SER A 845 -22.36 24.30 19.17
CA SER A 845 -21.64 24.34 17.89
C SER A 845 -21.92 23.10 17.07
N ALA A 846 -22.38 23.31 15.84
CA ALA A 846 -22.60 22.23 14.90
C ALA A 846 -21.28 21.47 14.60
N VAL A 847 -20.10 22.09 14.76
CA VAL A 847 -18.80 21.48 14.36
C VAL A 847 -18.44 20.39 15.37
N VAL A 848 -18.69 20.68 16.65
CA VAL A 848 -18.54 19.73 17.75
C VAL A 848 -19.56 18.60 17.63
N ARG A 849 -20.84 18.92 17.38
CA ARG A 849 -21.89 17.90 17.16
C ARG A 849 -21.52 16.95 16.02
N ASN A 850 -21.03 17.49 14.91
CA ASN A 850 -20.58 16.72 13.75
C ASN A 850 -19.40 15.80 14.09
N ARG A 851 -18.35 16.31 14.74
CA ARG A 851 -17.18 15.50 15.09
C ARG A 851 -17.56 14.40 16.08
N ALA A 852 -18.41 14.69 17.07
CA ALA A 852 -18.91 13.69 18.02
C ALA A 852 -19.74 12.59 17.32
N MET A 853 -20.61 12.96 16.38
CA MET A 853 -21.38 12.02 15.56
C MET A 853 -20.45 11.14 14.72
N LEU A 854 -19.53 11.74 13.95
CA LEU A 854 -18.58 11.01 13.11
C LEU A 854 -17.75 10.04 13.95
N LEU A 855 -17.23 10.47 15.10
CA LEU A 855 -16.44 9.64 15.98
C LEU A 855 -17.21 8.38 16.46
N LEU A 856 -18.49 8.52 16.82
CA LEU A 856 -19.32 7.37 17.21
C LEU A 856 -19.62 6.44 16.04
N VAL A 857 -19.85 6.99 14.85
CA VAL A 857 -20.08 6.19 13.64
C VAL A 857 -18.81 5.44 13.23
N GLU A 858 -17.67 6.14 13.17
CA GLU A 858 -16.36 5.58 12.79
C GLU A 858 -15.98 4.44 13.73
N GLN A 859 -16.19 4.59 15.04
CA GLN A 859 -15.73 3.61 16.03
C GLN A 859 -16.72 2.47 16.27
N PHE A 860 -18.04 2.76 16.27
CA PHE A 860 -19.06 1.79 16.68
C PHE A 860 -20.08 1.41 15.59
N GLY A 861 -20.03 2.03 14.42
CA GLY A 861 -21.01 1.79 13.37
C GLY A 861 -22.43 2.23 13.74
N ASP A 862 -22.58 3.26 14.57
CA ASP A 862 -23.86 3.67 15.18
C ASP A 862 -24.79 4.33 14.14
N TRP A 863 -25.50 3.49 13.39
CA TRP A 863 -26.41 3.91 12.32
C TRP A 863 -27.56 4.78 12.83
N GLU A 864 -28.06 4.53 14.03
CA GLU A 864 -29.16 5.31 14.61
C GLU A 864 -28.70 6.73 14.97
N VAL A 865 -27.47 6.90 15.46
CA VAL A 865 -26.87 8.23 15.69
C VAL A 865 -26.81 9.03 14.39
N ALA A 866 -26.31 8.43 13.31
CA ALA A 866 -26.25 9.09 12.00
C ALA A 866 -27.65 9.39 11.45
N ARG A 867 -28.58 8.43 11.50
CA ARG A 867 -29.98 8.61 11.04
C ARG A 867 -30.65 9.75 11.78
N ARG A 868 -30.50 9.80 13.10
CA ARG A 868 -31.07 10.83 13.96
C ARG A 868 -30.49 12.20 13.64
N ALA A 869 -29.16 12.32 13.52
CA ALA A 869 -28.50 13.57 13.14
C ALA A 869 -28.98 14.08 11.77
N ALA A 870 -29.13 13.19 10.79
CA ALA A 870 -29.67 13.51 9.45
C ALA A 870 -31.15 13.99 9.45
N VAL A 871 -31.86 13.87 10.57
CA VAL A 871 -33.25 14.32 10.72
C VAL A 871 -33.38 15.53 11.64
N GLU A 872 -32.78 15.43 12.81
CA GLU A 872 -33.07 16.33 13.94
C GLU A 872 -32.10 17.51 14.00
N ASP A 873 -30.91 17.41 13.41
CA ASP A 873 -29.93 18.49 13.51
C ASP A 873 -30.41 19.73 12.75
N ASN A 874 -30.30 20.89 13.40
CA ASN A 874 -30.74 22.15 12.81
C ASN A 874 -29.82 22.63 11.68
N HIS A 875 -28.56 22.20 11.67
CA HIS A 875 -27.55 22.66 10.73
C HIS A 875 -27.39 21.70 9.55
N TRP A 876 -27.47 22.25 8.35
CA TRP A 876 -27.50 21.46 7.11
C TRP A 876 -26.25 20.60 6.89
N TYR A 877 -25.05 21.07 7.28
CA TYR A 877 -23.84 20.27 7.06
C TYR A 877 -23.74 19.06 7.98
N VAL A 878 -24.23 19.14 9.23
CA VAL A 878 -24.28 17.97 10.12
C VAL A 878 -25.20 16.93 9.49
N ARG A 879 -26.34 17.37 8.93
CA ARG A 879 -27.25 16.49 8.20
C ARG A 879 -26.60 15.88 6.94
N THR A 880 -25.77 16.62 6.20
CA THR A 880 -25.08 16.05 5.03
C THR A 880 -24.00 15.04 5.43
N ASP A 881 -23.21 15.34 6.45
CA ASP A 881 -22.15 14.45 6.92
C ASP A 881 -22.75 13.20 7.55
N ALA A 882 -23.89 13.33 8.23
CA ALA A 882 -24.69 12.20 8.68
C ALA A 882 -25.17 11.31 7.52
N LEU A 883 -25.57 11.87 6.38
CA LEU A 883 -25.92 11.08 5.19
C LEU A 883 -24.69 10.37 4.60
N PHE A 884 -23.52 11.02 4.55
CA PHE A 884 -22.28 10.38 4.14
C PHE A 884 -21.82 9.29 5.13
N ALA A 885 -22.08 9.47 6.43
CA ALA A 885 -21.90 8.48 7.48
C ALA A 885 -22.84 7.27 7.28
N LEU A 886 -24.09 7.47 6.87
CA LEU A 886 -25.00 6.37 6.53
C LEU A 886 -24.54 5.61 5.28
N ARG A 887 -23.95 6.33 4.32
CA ARG A 887 -23.37 5.72 3.12
C ARG A 887 -22.24 4.76 3.45
N THR A 888 -21.35 5.17 4.34
CA THR A 888 -20.19 4.40 4.78
C THR A 888 -20.64 3.09 5.44
N LEU A 889 -21.65 3.17 6.31
CA LEU A 889 -22.28 1.99 6.94
C LEU A 889 -22.98 1.01 5.98
N GLY A 890 -23.21 1.36 4.71
CA GLY A 890 -23.50 0.39 3.65
C GLY A 890 -24.81 -0.41 3.75
N ARG A 891 -25.80 0.02 4.55
CA ARG A 891 -27.09 -0.70 4.68
C ARG A 891 -27.94 -0.56 3.41
N ASP A 892 -27.96 -1.61 2.58
CA ASP A 892 -28.82 -1.72 1.39
C ASP A 892 -30.14 -2.43 1.72
N ASP A 893 -31.03 -1.74 2.45
CA ASP A 893 -32.34 -2.25 2.82
C ASP A 893 -33.48 -1.26 2.51
N ALA A 894 -34.72 -1.76 2.53
CA ALA A 894 -35.90 -0.97 2.18
C ALA A 894 -36.16 0.20 3.15
N ASP A 895 -35.77 0.09 4.43
CA ASP A 895 -35.90 1.19 5.40
C ASP A 895 -34.91 2.31 5.06
N THR A 896 -33.68 1.95 4.73
CA THR A 896 -32.63 2.89 4.31
C THR A 896 -33.02 3.59 3.01
N TRP A 897 -33.53 2.86 2.02
CA TRP A 897 -34.04 3.46 0.79
C TRP A 897 -35.18 4.45 1.06
N ALA A 898 -36.18 4.04 1.86
CA ALA A 898 -37.32 4.90 2.20
C ALA A 898 -36.89 6.16 2.95
N PHE A 899 -35.94 6.03 3.86
CA PHE A 899 -35.35 7.12 4.62
C PHE A 899 -34.63 8.12 3.70
N LEU A 900 -33.66 7.66 2.90
CA LEU A 900 -32.89 8.50 1.98
C LEU A 900 -33.81 9.19 0.96
N ARG A 901 -34.79 8.46 0.43
CA ARG A 901 -35.83 9.02 -0.45
C ARG A 901 -36.60 10.15 0.23
N GLN A 902 -36.97 9.99 1.50
CA GLN A 902 -37.66 11.02 2.25
C GLN A 902 -36.78 12.27 2.43
N ARG A 903 -35.49 12.09 2.75
CA ARG A 903 -34.53 13.21 2.87
C ARG A 903 -34.37 13.95 1.53
N ALA A 904 -34.17 13.20 0.44
CA ALA A 904 -34.05 13.73 -0.91
C ALA A 904 -35.31 14.47 -1.41
N LEU A 905 -36.49 14.13 -0.87
CA LEU A 905 -37.75 14.77 -1.27
C LEU A 905 -38.14 15.97 -0.40
N ARG A 906 -37.93 15.89 0.93
CA ARG A 906 -38.58 16.78 1.89
C ARG A 906 -37.65 17.70 2.68
N ASP A 907 -36.32 17.51 2.64
CA ASP A 907 -35.43 18.41 3.39
C ASP A 907 -35.51 19.84 2.83
N LEU A 908 -35.59 20.81 3.74
CA LEU A 908 -35.68 22.23 3.38
C LEU A 908 -34.41 22.73 2.69
N ASN A 909 -33.26 22.15 3.01
CA ASN A 909 -31.99 22.53 2.44
C ASN A 909 -31.67 21.70 1.20
N SER A 910 -31.43 22.38 0.07
CA SER A 910 -31.13 21.74 -1.21
C SER A 910 -29.85 20.90 -1.19
N ARG A 911 -28.85 21.27 -0.39
CA ARG A 911 -27.60 20.52 -0.27
C ARG A 911 -27.81 19.18 0.44
N VAL A 912 -28.69 19.13 1.44
CA VAL A 912 -29.09 17.86 2.08
C VAL A 912 -29.86 16.99 1.09
N ARG A 913 -30.79 17.57 0.32
CA ARG A 913 -31.51 16.81 -0.73
C ARG A 913 -30.55 16.25 -1.79
N SER A 914 -29.58 17.05 -2.24
CA SER A 914 -28.56 16.67 -3.21
C SER A 914 -27.70 15.51 -2.70
N VAL A 915 -27.15 15.63 -1.48
CA VAL A 915 -26.38 14.54 -0.84
C VAL A 915 -27.24 13.29 -0.67
N ALA A 916 -28.51 13.43 -0.29
CA ALA A 916 -29.41 12.29 -0.18
C ALA A 916 -29.61 11.59 -1.54
N CYS A 917 -29.72 12.31 -2.66
CA CYS A 917 -29.73 11.71 -4.00
C CYS A 917 -28.44 10.94 -4.30
N THR A 918 -27.27 11.54 -4.01
CA THR A 918 -25.97 10.89 -4.19
C THR A 918 -25.85 9.61 -3.37
N VAL A 919 -26.19 9.67 -2.07
CA VAL A 919 -26.13 8.51 -1.17
C VAL A 919 -27.11 7.44 -1.62
N LEU A 920 -28.34 7.80 -1.98
CA LEU A 920 -29.36 6.86 -2.46
C LEU A 920 -28.89 6.09 -3.71
N ALA A 921 -28.23 6.76 -4.66
CA ALA A 921 -27.64 6.12 -5.83
C ALA A 921 -26.44 5.21 -5.50
N GLN A 922 -25.72 5.50 -4.40
CA GLN A 922 -24.50 4.79 -4.02
C GLN A 922 -24.77 3.60 -3.08
N THR A 923 -25.79 3.67 -2.22
CA THR A 923 -26.12 2.62 -1.24
C THR A 923 -27.24 1.72 -1.72
N THR A 924 -28.33 2.31 -2.20
CA THR A 924 -29.58 1.61 -2.54
C THR A 924 -29.84 1.61 -4.05
N GLY A 925 -28.76 1.56 -4.83
CA GLY A 925 -28.81 1.56 -6.29
C GLY A 925 -29.48 0.30 -6.87
N SER A 926 -29.38 -0.82 -6.14
CA SER A 926 -30.03 -2.11 -6.46
C SER A 926 -31.57 -2.04 -6.35
N HIS A 927 -32.09 -1.11 -5.56
CA HIS A 927 -33.52 -1.00 -5.30
C HIS A 927 -34.26 -0.57 -6.59
N PRO A 928 -35.29 -1.32 -7.06
CA PRO A 928 -35.94 -1.08 -8.36
C PRO A 928 -36.50 0.34 -8.55
N GLY A 929 -36.90 1.00 -7.47
CA GLY A 929 -37.47 2.36 -7.51
C GLY A 929 -36.45 3.50 -7.53
N THR A 930 -35.16 3.22 -7.37
CA THR A 930 -34.12 4.27 -7.23
C THR A 930 -33.95 5.06 -8.52
N TRP A 931 -33.74 4.39 -9.65
CA TRP A 931 -33.51 5.05 -10.93
C TRP A 931 -34.69 5.97 -11.29
N GLU A 932 -35.92 5.48 -11.15
CA GLU A 932 -37.14 6.24 -11.44
C GLU A 932 -37.33 7.45 -10.50
N PHE A 933 -36.97 7.31 -9.23
CA PHE A 933 -37.02 8.42 -8.28
C PHE A 933 -36.03 9.53 -8.65
N LEU A 934 -34.79 9.17 -9.02
CA LEU A 934 -33.78 10.13 -9.45
C LEU A 934 -34.20 10.83 -10.75
N ARG A 935 -34.84 10.12 -11.68
CA ARG A 935 -35.44 10.69 -12.89
C ARG A 935 -36.45 11.78 -12.55
N GLY A 936 -37.35 11.52 -11.60
CA GLY A 936 -38.29 12.52 -11.09
C GLY A 936 -37.61 13.72 -10.44
N ARG A 937 -36.53 13.52 -9.67
CA ARG A 937 -35.75 14.62 -9.07
C ARG A 937 -35.03 15.48 -10.08
N LEU A 938 -34.46 14.87 -11.12
CA LEU A 938 -33.88 15.59 -12.24
C LEU A 938 -34.91 16.41 -13.03
N ALA A 939 -36.15 15.92 -13.16
CA ALA A 939 -37.19 16.63 -13.90
C ALA A 939 -37.83 17.79 -13.11
N GLU A 940 -38.02 17.63 -11.80
CA GLU A 940 -38.94 18.48 -11.02
C GLU A 940 -38.28 19.32 -9.91
N ASP A 941 -37.06 19.00 -9.45
CA ASP A 941 -36.47 19.76 -8.34
C ASP A 941 -36.03 21.16 -8.78
N SER A 942 -36.41 22.17 -7.99
CA SER A 942 -36.06 23.57 -8.24
C SER A 942 -34.56 23.84 -8.14
N SER A 943 -33.83 23.07 -7.33
CA SER A 943 -32.39 23.25 -7.12
C SER A 943 -31.56 22.55 -8.19
N GLY A 944 -30.72 23.31 -8.89
CA GLY A 944 -29.75 22.75 -9.84
C GLY A 944 -28.80 21.73 -9.20
N GLN A 945 -28.38 21.92 -7.94
CA GLN A 945 -27.52 20.96 -7.23
C GLN A 945 -28.20 19.59 -7.02
N VAL A 946 -29.52 19.58 -6.79
CA VAL A 946 -30.27 18.32 -6.61
C VAL A 946 -30.41 17.62 -7.95
N ARG A 947 -30.72 18.38 -9.01
CA ARG A 947 -30.79 17.88 -10.38
C ARG A 947 -29.45 17.30 -10.81
N ASP A 948 -28.34 18.00 -10.56
CA ASP A 948 -26.98 17.54 -10.85
C ASP A 948 -26.68 16.20 -10.16
N SER A 949 -26.90 16.10 -8.85
CA SER A 949 -26.73 14.84 -8.12
C SER A 949 -27.64 13.71 -8.60
N ALA A 950 -28.86 14.04 -9.03
CA ALA A 950 -29.78 13.08 -9.61
C ALA A 950 -29.33 12.61 -11.00
N LEU A 951 -28.80 13.50 -11.83
CA LEU A 951 -28.21 13.18 -13.13
C LEU A 951 -27.03 12.22 -12.97
N SER A 952 -26.07 12.52 -12.11
CA SER A 952 -24.93 11.63 -11.86
C SER A 952 -25.36 10.26 -11.35
N GLY A 953 -26.41 10.22 -10.49
CA GLY A 953 -26.99 8.97 -10.01
C GLY A 953 -27.69 8.16 -11.11
N LEU A 954 -28.36 8.82 -12.06
CA LEU A 954 -28.99 8.17 -13.21
C LEU A 954 -27.97 7.58 -14.18
N VAL A 955 -26.90 8.33 -14.50
CA VAL A 955 -25.80 7.86 -15.34
C VAL A 955 -25.18 6.62 -14.72
N LYS A 956 -24.86 6.66 -13.42
CA LYS A 956 -24.29 5.52 -12.70
C LYS A 956 -25.18 4.26 -12.72
N LEU A 957 -26.50 4.42 -12.61
CA LEU A 957 -27.44 3.29 -12.51
C LEU A 957 -28.04 2.86 -13.86
N GLY A 958 -27.71 3.57 -14.93
CA GLY A 958 -28.34 3.43 -16.22
C GLY A 958 -27.39 3.64 -17.39
N GLU A 959 -26.09 3.38 -17.20
CA GLU A 959 -25.06 3.52 -18.24
C GLU A 959 -25.40 2.72 -19.51
N ASP A 960 -25.95 1.51 -19.35
CA ASP A 960 -26.35 0.64 -20.46
C ASP A 960 -27.69 1.03 -21.12
N LYS A 961 -28.41 2.01 -20.57
CA LYS A 961 -29.75 2.40 -21.04
C LYS A 961 -29.66 3.62 -21.95
N GLU A 962 -30.13 3.50 -23.19
CA GLU A 962 -30.22 4.63 -24.12
C GLU A 962 -31.13 5.75 -23.60
N GLU A 963 -32.17 5.42 -22.82
CA GLU A 963 -33.04 6.42 -22.18
C GLU A 963 -32.24 7.37 -21.27
N THR A 964 -31.23 6.87 -20.54
CA THR A 964 -30.35 7.70 -19.70
C THR A 964 -29.62 8.73 -20.56
N TRP A 965 -29.06 8.30 -21.70
CA TRP A 965 -28.30 9.18 -22.60
C TRP A 965 -29.19 10.15 -23.36
N GLN A 966 -30.45 9.80 -23.63
CA GLN A 966 -31.45 10.76 -24.11
C GLN A 966 -31.69 11.86 -23.08
N ILE A 967 -31.90 11.51 -21.80
CA ILE A 967 -32.07 12.47 -20.71
C ILE A 967 -30.82 13.35 -20.55
N VAL A 968 -29.61 12.77 -20.60
CA VAL A 968 -28.35 13.52 -20.54
C VAL A 968 -28.27 14.54 -21.68
N ARG A 969 -28.55 14.14 -22.92
CA ARG A 969 -28.56 15.05 -24.09
C ARG A 969 -29.62 16.15 -23.97
N GLU A 970 -30.79 15.85 -23.40
CA GLU A 970 -31.83 16.85 -23.12
C GLU A 970 -31.41 17.86 -22.05
N ARG A 971 -30.90 17.37 -20.91
CA ARG A 971 -30.41 18.25 -19.83
C ARG A 971 -29.23 19.11 -20.28
N LEU A 972 -28.33 18.55 -21.10
CA LEU A 972 -27.22 19.27 -21.70
C LEU A 972 -27.68 20.46 -22.55
N ARG A 973 -28.81 20.35 -23.27
CA ARG A 973 -29.35 21.44 -24.11
C ARG A 973 -30.20 22.42 -23.30
N ASP A 974 -31.06 21.89 -22.43
CA ASP A 974 -32.22 22.65 -21.94
C ASP A 974 -32.20 22.95 -20.44
N ASP A 975 -31.27 22.39 -19.64
CA ASP A 975 -31.27 22.66 -18.20
C ASP A 975 -30.89 24.12 -17.92
N PRO A 976 -31.69 24.87 -17.13
CA PRO A 976 -31.41 26.26 -16.83
C PRO A 976 -30.16 26.45 -15.96
N ASN A 977 -29.74 25.42 -15.22
CA ASN A 977 -28.55 25.46 -14.37
C ASN A 977 -27.32 24.95 -15.14
N HIS A 978 -26.27 25.76 -15.15
CA HIS A 978 -25.04 25.46 -15.90
C HIS A 978 -24.24 24.30 -15.29
N ASP A 979 -24.34 24.03 -13.99
CA ASP A 979 -23.67 22.89 -13.36
C ASP A 979 -24.22 21.57 -13.89
N VAL A 980 -25.54 21.49 -14.07
CA VAL A 980 -26.20 20.30 -14.65
C VAL A 980 -25.76 20.10 -16.09
N ARG A 981 -25.66 21.18 -16.89
CA ARG A 981 -25.14 21.11 -18.26
C ARG A 981 -23.66 20.72 -18.30
N GLU A 982 -22.85 21.25 -17.39
CA GLU A 982 -21.43 20.91 -17.23
C GLU A 982 -21.27 19.41 -16.96
N SER A 983 -21.97 18.87 -15.96
CA SER A 983 -21.94 17.43 -15.65
C SER A 983 -22.48 16.56 -16.79
N ALA A 984 -23.58 16.97 -17.44
CA ALA A 984 -24.12 16.26 -18.60
C ALA A 984 -23.11 16.20 -19.76
N LEU A 985 -22.37 17.29 -19.99
CA LEU A 985 -21.32 17.34 -21.01
C LEU A 985 -20.16 16.42 -20.66
N THR A 986 -19.70 16.49 -19.42
CA THR A 986 -18.62 15.64 -18.90
C THR A 986 -18.97 14.16 -19.02
N ASP A 987 -20.19 13.77 -18.64
CA ASP A 987 -20.68 12.39 -18.76
C ASP A 987 -20.79 11.96 -20.23
N LEU A 988 -21.40 12.79 -21.09
CA LEU A 988 -21.58 12.45 -22.49
C LEU A 988 -20.23 12.32 -23.23
N CYS A 989 -19.33 13.28 -23.07
CA CYS A 989 -17.98 13.20 -23.66
C CYS A 989 -17.13 12.11 -23.03
N GLY A 990 -17.44 11.69 -21.81
CA GLY A 990 -16.77 10.60 -21.12
C GLY A 990 -17.13 9.21 -21.63
N TYR A 991 -18.43 8.95 -21.70
CA TYR A 991 -18.97 7.62 -21.98
C TYR A 991 -19.32 7.41 -23.45
N ARG A 992 -19.62 8.49 -24.19
CA ARG A 992 -20.12 8.47 -25.58
C ARG A 992 -19.27 9.31 -26.54
N SER A 993 -17.96 9.37 -26.32
CA SER A 993 -17.01 10.12 -27.17
C SER A 993 -16.84 9.56 -28.59
N ASP A 994 -17.27 8.32 -28.83
CA ASP A 994 -17.29 7.65 -30.12
C ASP A 994 -18.45 8.11 -31.02
N GLU A 995 -19.52 8.64 -30.43
CA GLU A 995 -20.67 9.13 -31.17
C GLU A 995 -20.41 10.53 -31.75
N ALA A 996 -20.61 10.71 -33.07
CA ALA A 996 -20.42 12.00 -33.73
C ALA A 996 -21.30 13.12 -33.12
N VAL A 997 -22.54 12.78 -32.73
CA VAL A 997 -23.49 13.72 -32.12
C VAL A 997 -22.98 14.32 -30.81
N THR A 998 -22.17 13.59 -30.04
CA THR A 998 -21.56 14.08 -28.81
C THR A 998 -20.64 15.27 -29.09
N TRP A 999 -19.82 15.17 -30.13
CA TRP A 999 -18.91 16.24 -30.53
C TRP A 999 -19.62 17.38 -31.21
N GLU A 1000 -20.67 17.12 -31.99
CA GLU A 1000 -21.52 18.18 -32.54
C GLU A 1000 -22.11 19.05 -31.41
N LEU A 1001 -22.62 18.43 -30.34
CA LEU A 1001 -23.15 19.14 -29.18
C LEU A 1001 -22.06 19.86 -28.38
N ALA A 1002 -20.93 19.21 -28.12
CA ALA A 1002 -19.82 19.83 -27.38
C ALA A 1002 -19.27 21.06 -28.12
N CYS A 1003 -19.09 20.96 -29.45
CA CYS A 1003 -18.63 22.06 -30.29
C CYS A 1003 -19.67 23.18 -30.37
N ASP A 1004 -20.96 22.86 -30.51
CA ASP A 1004 -22.04 23.87 -30.48
C ASP A 1004 -22.04 24.65 -29.15
N LEU A 1005 -21.99 23.95 -28.01
CA LEU A 1005 -21.92 24.57 -26.70
C LEU A 1005 -20.66 25.41 -26.51
N LEU A 1006 -19.52 24.94 -27.01
CA LEU A 1006 -18.26 25.69 -26.96
C LEU A 1006 -18.35 27.02 -27.75
N VAL A 1007 -19.18 27.07 -28.79
CA VAL A 1007 -19.39 28.28 -29.58
C VAL A 1007 -20.48 29.16 -28.98
N ASN A 1008 -21.59 28.56 -28.55
CA ASN A 1008 -22.86 29.24 -28.37
C ASN A 1008 -23.37 29.28 -26.90
N ASP A 1009 -22.85 28.47 -25.97
CA ASP A 1009 -23.36 28.48 -24.59
C ASP A 1009 -23.00 29.82 -23.91
N PRO A 1010 -23.97 30.52 -23.29
CA PRO A 1010 -23.72 31.81 -22.66
C PRO A 1010 -22.82 31.70 -21.43
N HIS A 1011 -22.79 30.55 -20.76
CA HIS A 1011 -22.05 30.34 -19.53
C HIS A 1011 -20.62 29.88 -19.81
N ASP A 1012 -19.65 30.61 -19.26
CA ASP A 1012 -18.24 30.35 -19.49
C ASP A 1012 -17.77 29.01 -18.90
N GLY A 1013 -18.37 28.55 -17.80
CA GLY A 1013 -18.12 27.23 -17.22
C GLY A 1013 -18.40 26.07 -18.18
N VAL A 1014 -19.52 26.13 -18.92
CA VAL A 1014 -19.89 25.09 -19.90
C VAL A 1014 -18.94 25.14 -21.09
N ARG A 1015 -18.61 26.33 -21.60
CA ARG A 1015 -17.60 26.47 -22.67
C ARG A 1015 -16.21 25.98 -22.23
N ALA A 1016 -15.79 26.32 -21.02
CA ALA A 1016 -14.52 25.86 -20.45
C ALA A 1016 -14.51 24.33 -20.30
N GLU A 1017 -15.62 23.71 -19.90
CA GLU A 1017 -15.72 22.26 -19.82
C GLU A 1017 -15.77 21.60 -21.19
N ALA A 1018 -16.45 22.20 -22.17
CA ALA A 1018 -16.40 21.74 -23.56
C ALA A 1018 -14.97 21.76 -24.12
N LEU A 1019 -14.18 22.78 -23.78
CA LEU A 1019 -12.75 22.79 -24.09
C LEU A 1019 -12.01 21.65 -23.40
N ARG A 1020 -12.20 21.43 -22.10
CA ARG A 1020 -11.55 20.31 -21.41
C ARG A 1020 -11.95 18.98 -22.01
N ALA A 1021 -13.21 18.85 -22.42
CA ALA A 1021 -13.74 17.66 -23.04
C ALA A 1021 -13.04 17.36 -24.37
N THR A 1022 -12.50 18.35 -25.10
CA THR A 1022 -11.75 18.10 -26.35
C THR A 1022 -10.63 17.07 -26.22
N ARG A 1023 -10.11 16.81 -25.00
CA ARG A 1023 -9.18 15.71 -24.72
C ARG A 1023 -9.73 14.33 -25.11
N HIS A 1024 -11.05 14.16 -25.09
CA HIS A 1024 -11.76 12.93 -25.46
C HIS A 1024 -12.02 12.83 -26.98
N CYS A 1025 -11.77 13.88 -27.77
CA CYS A 1025 -12.10 13.93 -29.19
C CYS A 1025 -11.10 13.14 -30.06
N ARG A 1026 -11.60 12.31 -30.97
CA ARG A 1026 -10.78 11.50 -31.91
C ARG A 1026 -10.36 12.25 -33.18
N GLY A 1027 -10.85 13.48 -33.42
CA GLY A 1027 -10.58 14.30 -34.61
C GLY A 1027 -9.81 15.60 -34.29
N ALA A 1028 -8.50 15.62 -34.51
CA ALA A 1028 -7.62 16.66 -34.01
C ALA A 1028 -7.62 17.99 -34.81
N ALA A 1029 -7.89 17.97 -36.13
CA ALA A 1029 -7.69 19.14 -36.97
C ALA A 1029 -8.70 20.27 -36.70
N ASP A 1030 -10.00 19.96 -36.66
CA ASP A 1030 -11.06 20.95 -36.43
C ASP A 1030 -11.10 21.42 -34.97
N THR A 1031 -10.76 20.52 -34.04
CA THR A 1031 -10.67 20.80 -32.60
C THR A 1031 -9.55 21.79 -32.28
N GLN A 1032 -8.37 21.65 -32.90
CA GLN A 1032 -7.26 22.59 -32.70
C GLN A 1032 -7.58 23.98 -33.27
N ALA A 1033 -8.28 24.06 -34.40
CA ALA A 1033 -8.78 25.33 -34.92
C ALA A 1033 -9.73 25.99 -33.91
N LEU A 1034 -10.66 25.21 -33.33
CA LEU A 1034 -11.60 25.72 -32.33
C LEU A 1034 -10.89 26.21 -31.05
N ILE A 1035 -9.90 25.46 -30.54
CA ILE A 1035 -9.06 25.89 -29.40
C ILE A 1035 -8.37 27.22 -29.71
N ARG A 1036 -7.73 27.35 -30.88
CA ARG A 1036 -7.06 28.61 -31.30
C ARG A 1036 -8.05 29.77 -31.38
N THR A 1037 -9.24 29.56 -31.95
CA THR A 1037 -10.29 30.58 -32.00
C THR A 1037 -10.72 30.99 -30.59
N ARG A 1038 -10.88 30.05 -29.65
CA ARG A 1038 -11.25 30.38 -28.26
C ARG A 1038 -10.14 31.16 -27.55
N VAL A 1039 -8.86 30.82 -27.76
CA VAL A 1039 -7.74 31.64 -27.25
C VAL A 1039 -7.78 33.06 -27.83
N ALA A 1040 -8.07 33.21 -29.12
CA ALA A 1040 -8.05 34.50 -29.81
C ALA A 1040 -9.26 35.40 -29.46
N GLU A 1041 -10.44 34.83 -29.29
CA GLU A 1041 -11.70 35.58 -29.38
C GLU A 1041 -12.69 35.34 -28.23
N ASP A 1042 -12.53 34.32 -27.36
CA ASP A 1042 -13.54 34.09 -26.31
C ASP A 1042 -13.61 35.27 -25.34
N PRO A 1043 -14.80 35.77 -24.98
CA PRO A 1043 -14.93 36.90 -24.06
C PRO A 1043 -14.47 36.57 -22.64
N SER A 1044 -14.60 35.31 -22.19
CA SER A 1044 -14.24 34.92 -20.83
C SER A 1044 -12.74 34.63 -20.70
N PRO A 1045 -12.02 35.30 -19.79
CA PRO A 1045 -10.62 34.97 -19.51
C PRO A 1045 -10.46 33.53 -19.04
N ARG A 1046 -11.43 32.98 -18.28
CA ARG A 1046 -11.40 31.59 -17.82
C ARG A 1046 -11.37 30.59 -18.99
N VAL A 1047 -12.14 30.85 -20.04
CA VAL A 1047 -12.18 30.00 -21.24
C VAL A 1047 -10.87 30.13 -22.02
N ARG A 1048 -10.36 31.36 -22.18
CA ARG A 1048 -9.05 31.61 -22.82
C ARG A 1048 -7.92 30.90 -22.08
N GLU A 1049 -7.90 30.93 -20.75
CA GLU A 1049 -6.90 30.24 -19.93
C GLU A 1049 -6.90 28.73 -20.16
N VAL A 1050 -8.08 28.10 -20.15
CA VAL A 1050 -8.21 26.66 -20.42
C VAL A 1050 -7.77 26.33 -21.84
N ALA A 1051 -8.18 27.13 -22.82
CA ALA A 1051 -7.78 26.96 -24.21
C ALA A 1051 -6.26 27.10 -24.39
N LEU A 1052 -5.63 28.06 -23.69
CA LEU A 1052 -4.19 28.28 -23.68
C LEU A 1052 -3.42 27.10 -23.09
N ALA A 1053 -3.88 26.57 -21.96
CA ALA A 1053 -3.27 25.40 -21.34
C ALA A 1053 -3.34 24.19 -22.29
N LEU A 1054 -4.52 23.91 -22.87
CA LEU A 1054 -4.68 22.85 -23.86
C LEU A 1054 -3.80 23.06 -25.09
N LEU A 1055 -3.73 24.28 -25.61
CA LEU A 1055 -2.88 24.59 -26.76
C LEU A 1055 -1.39 24.41 -26.45
N ALA A 1056 -0.95 24.76 -25.24
CA ALA A 1056 0.44 24.60 -24.81
C ALA A 1056 0.84 23.13 -24.54
N THR A 1057 -0.12 22.27 -24.19
CA THR A 1057 0.13 20.85 -23.89
C THR A 1057 -0.27 19.87 -25.00
N THR A 1058 -1.09 20.26 -25.98
CA THR A 1058 -1.62 19.35 -27.02
C THR A 1058 -1.24 19.72 -28.45
N ALA A 1059 -0.96 20.99 -28.73
CA ALA A 1059 -0.42 21.42 -30.01
C ALA A 1059 1.09 21.56 -29.89
N GLY A 1060 1.84 20.95 -30.81
CA GLY A 1060 3.30 21.04 -30.83
C GLY A 1060 3.82 22.49 -30.97
N ASP A 1061 5.14 22.63 -31.07
CA ASP A 1061 5.83 23.92 -31.29
C ASP A 1061 5.66 24.49 -32.70
N ASP A 1062 4.41 24.57 -33.17
CA ASP A 1062 4.08 25.22 -34.44
C ASP A 1062 4.07 26.75 -34.33
N ASP A 1063 4.41 27.39 -35.45
CA ASP A 1063 4.58 28.84 -35.53
C ASP A 1063 3.28 29.60 -35.24
N THR A 1064 2.13 29.03 -35.64
CA THR A 1064 0.80 29.61 -35.41
C THR A 1064 0.49 29.74 -33.91
N THR A 1065 0.84 28.72 -33.14
CA THR A 1065 0.66 28.73 -31.69
C THR A 1065 1.59 29.74 -31.05
N ARG A 1066 2.85 29.82 -31.50
CA ARG A 1066 3.80 30.83 -31.01
C ARG A 1066 3.31 32.25 -31.28
N GLU A 1067 2.84 32.53 -32.49
CA GLU A 1067 2.28 33.83 -32.87
C GLU A 1067 1.08 34.21 -31.99
N LEU A 1068 0.15 33.29 -31.80
CA LEU A 1068 -1.04 33.51 -30.98
C LEU A 1068 -0.71 33.79 -29.51
N LEU A 1069 0.24 33.04 -28.93
CA LEU A 1069 0.76 33.32 -27.58
C LEU A 1069 1.42 34.71 -27.52
N GLY A 1070 2.23 35.07 -28.52
CA GLY A 1070 2.85 36.40 -28.60
C GLY A 1070 1.81 37.53 -28.59
N VAL A 1071 0.76 37.41 -29.41
CA VAL A 1071 -0.34 38.39 -29.48
C VAL A 1071 -1.09 38.49 -28.15
N ARG A 1072 -1.42 37.37 -27.50
CA ARG A 1072 -2.13 37.39 -26.21
C ARG A 1072 -1.26 37.89 -25.06
N ALA A 1073 0.03 37.60 -25.05
CA ALA A 1073 0.95 38.16 -24.07
C ALA A 1073 1.07 39.69 -24.15
N LEU A 1074 0.87 40.27 -25.34
CA LEU A 1074 0.90 41.72 -25.56
C LEU A 1074 -0.44 42.38 -25.22
N ASP A 1075 -1.53 41.88 -25.80
CA ASP A 1075 -2.77 42.65 -25.95
C ASP A 1075 -4.01 41.97 -25.35
N ASP A 1076 -3.88 40.88 -24.56
CA ASP A 1076 -5.06 40.29 -23.92
C ASP A 1076 -5.68 41.29 -22.93
N PRO A 1077 -7.02 41.49 -22.96
CA PRO A 1077 -7.69 42.45 -22.08
C PRO A 1077 -7.59 42.09 -20.60
N ASP A 1078 -7.44 40.81 -20.24
CA ASP A 1078 -7.26 40.39 -18.85
C ASP A 1078 -5.75 40.26 -18.52
N PRO A 1079 -5.22 41.04 -17.57
CA PRO A 1079 -3.81 40.98 -17.20
C PRO A 1079 -3.37 39.63 -16.63
N ARG A 1080 -4.28 38.81 -16.08
CA ARG A 1080 -3.96 37.44 -15.63
C ARG A 1080 -3.63 36.55 -16.81
N ILE A 1081 -4.35 36.71 -17.92
CA ILE A 1081 -4.09 35.94 -19.14
C ILE A 1081 -2.74 36.35 -19.72
N ARG A 1082 -2.43 37.65 -19.79
CA ARG A 1082 -1.08 38.09 -20.21
C ARG A 1082 0.02 37.45 -19.34
N ALA A 1083 -0.14 37.47 -18.02
CA ALA A 1083 0.81 36.84 -17.09
C ALA A 1083 0.95 35.31 -17.32
N VAL A 1084 -0.17 34.59 -17.46
CA VAL A 1084 -0.19 33.15 -17.73
C VAL A 1084 0.49 32.83 -19.07
N VAL A 1085 0.22 33.62 -20.10
CA VAL A 1085 0.83 33.43 -21.43
C VAL A 1085 2.32 33.69 -21.38
N LEU A 1086 2.80 34.67 -20.61
CA LEU A 1086 4.24 34.91 -20.43
C LEU A 1086 4.97 33.74 -19.78
N GLN A 1087 4.37 33.10 -18.79
CA GLN A 1087 4.93 31.88 -18.19
C GLN A 1087 4.99 30.73 -19.21
N TRP A 1088 3.90 30.51 -19.95
CA TRP A 1088 3.89 29.48 -21.02
C TRP A 1088 4.87 29.79 -22.14
N TRP A 1089 5.02 31.06 -22.50
CA TRP A 1089 6.04 31.52 -23.42
C TRP A 1089 7.44 31.17 -22.89
N ALA A 1090 7.72 31.45 -21.62
CA ALA A 1090 9.00 31.13 -21.00
C ALA A 1090 9.30 29.61 -20.96
N VAL A 1091 8.27 28.79 -20.74
CA VAL A 1091 8.38 27.32 -20.76
C VAL A 1091 8.79 26.81 -22.15
N ARG A 1092 8.31 27.45 -23.22
CA ARG A 1092 8.54 27.01 -24.61
C ARG A 1092 9.78 27.61 -25.25
N GLU A 1093 9.96 28.92 -25.09
CA GLU A 1093 11.04 29.68 -25.72
C GLU A 1093 12.23 29.72 -24.76
N THR A 1094 13.29 28.96 -25.07
CA THR A 1094 14.48 28.85 -24.21
C THR A 1094 15.61 29.82 -24.60
N GLY A 1095 15.57 30.33 -25.84
CA GLY A 1095 16.60 31.20 -26.41
C GLY A 1095 16.43 32.69 -26.07
N GLU A 1096 17.29 33.53 -26.66
CA GLU A 1096 17.33 34.97 -26.43
C GLU A 1096 16.04 35.69 -26.80
N ASN A 1097 15.34 35.25 -27.85
CA ASN A 1097 14.05 35.83 -28.22
C ASN A 1097 13.02 35.68 -27.09
N GLY A 1098 13.09 34.57 -26.35
CA GLY A 1098 12.27 34.32 -25.17
C GLY A 1098 12.57 35.32 -24.06
N ALA A 1099 13.85 35.44 -23.69
CA ALA A 1099 14.31 36.37 -22.66
C ALA A 1099 14.04 37.83 -23.02
N ALA A 1100 14.30 38.25 -24.26
CA ALA A 1100 14.09 39.62 -24.73
C ALA A 1100 12.63 40.04 -24.61
N PHE A 1101 11.70 39.17 -24.99
CA PHE A 1101 10.26 39.45 -24.88
C PHE A 1101 9.81 39.62 -23.42
N LEU A 1102 10.31 38.77 -22.51
CA LEU A 1102 10.03 38.91 -21.07
C LEU A 1102 10.61 40.20 -20.50
N ARG A 1103 11.84 40.59 -20.89
CA ARG A 1103 12.45 41.85 -20.46
C ARG A 1103 11.62 43.05 -20.88
N ASP A 1104 11.13 43.06 -22.11
CA ASP A 1104 10.24 44.09 -22.63
C ASP A 1104 8.93 44.17 -21.82
N ARG A 1105 8.26 43.03 -21.57
CA ARG A 1105 7.03 42.99 -20.77
C ARG A 1105 7.23 43.36 -19.31
N ALA A 1106 8.37 43.03 -18.71
CA ALA A 1106 8.73 43.45 -17.35
C ALA A 1106 8.81 44.97 -17.19
N VAL A 1107 9.04 45.71 -18.27
CA VAL A 1107 9.12 47.19 -18.27
C VAL A 1107 7.80 47.82 -18.75
N ALA A 1108 7.27 47.32 -19.85
CA ALA A 1108 6.28 48.03 -20.66
C ALA A 1108 4.83 47.62 -20.38
N ASP A 1109 4.57 46.51 -19.67
CA ASP A 1109 3.19 46.11 -19.37
C ASP A 1109 2.57 47.08 -18.35
N PRO A 1110 1.37 47.62 -18.62
CA PRO A 1110 0.73 48.59 -17.75
C PRO A 1110 0.23 48.00 -16.41
N HIS A 1111 0.11 46.68 -16.30
CA HIS A 1111 -0.39 46.02 -15.09
C HIS A 1111 0.76 45.33 -14.33
N PRO A 1112 0.73 45.27 -12.98
CA PRO A 1112 1.78 44.60 -12.20
C PRO A 1112 1.89 43.09 -12.46
N TRP A 1113 0.77 42.36 -12.60
CA TRP A 1113 0.80 40.89 -12.75
C TRP A 1113 1.67 40.35 -13.91
N PRO A 1114 1.57 40.86 -15.15
CA PRO A 1114 2.49 40.43 -16.21
C PRO A 1114 3.96 40.82 -15.95
N ARG A 1115 4.20 41.96 -15.31
CA ARG A 1115 5.56 42.37 -14.90
C ARG A 1115 6.14 41.40 -13.87
N ILE A 1116 5.37 41.04 -12.85
CA ILE A 1116 5.68 40.02 -11.84
C ILE A 1116 6.01 38.68 -12.52
N ALA A 1117 5.14 38.19 -13.40
CA ALA A 1117 5.36 36.95 -14.12
C ALA A 1117 6.63 36.99 -14.98
N ALA A 1118 6.93 38.13 -15.60
CA ALA A 1118 8.13 38.32 -16.41
C ALA A 1118 9.42 38.33 -15.56
N VAL A 1119 9.46 39.06 -14.43
CA VAL A 1119 10.64 39.06 -13.54
C VAL A 1119 10.89 37.69 -12.91
N GLN A 1120 9.82 36.98 -12.53
CA GLN A 1120 9.90 35.58 -12.08
C GLN A 1120 10.48 34.68 -13.17
N SER A 1121 9.91 34.74 -14.37
CA SER A 1121 10.34 33.90 -15.50
C SER A 1121 11.80 34.16 -15.88
N LEU A 1122 12.25 35.41 -15.82
CA LEU A 1122 13.66 35.75 -16.07
C LEU A 1122 14.59 35.21 -14.98
N ALA A 1123 14.20 35.32 -13.70
CA ALA A 1123 15.02 34.85 -12.59
C ALA A 1123 15.19 33.33 -12.57
N PHE A 1124 14.13 32.57 -12.88
CA PHE A 1124 14.19 31.10 -12.89
C PHE A 1124 14.65 30.52 -14.24
N GLY A 1125 14.36 31.19 -15.36
CA GLY A 1125 14.64 30.67 -16.71
C GLY A 1125 15.96 31.15 -17.32
N TRP A 1126 16.43 32.35 -16.94
CA TRP A 1126 17.66 32.95 -17.46
C TRP A 1126 18.50 33.63 -16.36
N PRO A 1127 18.80 32.94 -15.24
CA PRO A 1127 19.50 33.54 -14.11
C PRO A 1127 20.90 34.05 -14.45
N ALA A 1128 21.61 33.36 -15.36
CA ALA A 1128 22.97 33.72 -15.79
C ALA A 1128 23.01 34.70 -16.97
N HIS A 1129 21.86 35.09 -17.55
CA HIS A 1129 21.87 35.99 -18.69
C HIS A 1129 22.30 37.41 -18.23
N PRO A 1130 23.23 38.06 -18.95
CA PRO A 1130 23.88 39.30 -18.47
C PRO A 1130 22.92 40.46 -18.25
N ALA A 1131 21.77 40.47 -18.94
CA ALA A 1131 20.75 41.51 -18.78
C ALA A 1131 19.71 41.21 -17.69
N THR A 1132 19.68 40.00 -17.12
CA THR A 1132 18.64 39.61 -16.14
C THR A 1132 18.81 40.38 -14.84
N VAL A 1133 19.93 40.19 -14.13
CA VAL A 1133 20.15 40.83 -12.82
C VAL A 1133 20.09 42.36 -12.87
N PRO A 1134 20.66 43.07 -13.87
CA PRO A 1134 20.52 44.53 -13.99
C PRO A 1134 19.05 44.97 -14.08
N LEU A 1135 18.25 44.30 -14.91
CA LEU A 1135 16.83 44.62 -15.04
C LEU A 1135 16.06 44.38 -13.74
N LEU A 1136 16.33 43.25 -13.07
CA LEU A 1136 15.68 42.93 -11.80
C LEU A 1136 15.98 43.97 -10.71
N ARG A 1137 17.22 44.49 -10.65
CA ARG A 1137 17.58 45.59 -9.73
C ARG A 1137 16.87 46.88 -10.09
N GLU A 1138 16.82 47.22 -11.38
CA GLU A 1138 16.10 48.40 -11.87
C GLU A 1138 14.61 48.34 -11.49
N ARG A 1139 13.97 47.17 -11.63
CA ARG A 1139 12.58 46.96 -11.20
C ARG A 1139 12.42 47.02 -9.69
N ALA A 1140 13.35 46.47 -8.91
CA ALA A 1140 13.32 46.55 -7.46
C ALA A 1140 13.40 48.00 -6.94
N GLU A 1141 14.17 48.86 -7.60
CA GLU A 1141 14.40 50.25 -7.17
C GLU A 1141 13.36 51.24 -7.70
N ALA A 1142 12.94 51.09 -8.95
CA ALA A 1142 12.26 52.14 -9.69
C ALA A 1142 10.89 51.76 -10.26
N ASP A 1143 10.41 50.52 -10.07
CA ASP A 1143 9.06 50.18 -10.49
C ASP A 1143 8.02 50.95 -9.64
N GLU A 1144 6.94 51.38 -10.28
CA GLU A 1144 5.86 52.16 -9.64
C GLU A 1144 5.05 51.32 -8.64
N ASP A 1145 4.94 50.01 -8.87
CA ASP A 1145 4.10 49.10 -8.09
C ASP A 1145 4.91 48.39 -6.99
N GLU A 1146 4.34 48.33 -5.77
CA GLU A 1146 5.03 47.76 -4.61
C GLU A 1146 5.19 46.23 -4.70
N ASP A 1147 4.23 45.53 -5.28
CA ASP A 1147 4.29 44.08 -5.44
C ASP A 1147 5.37 43.72 -6.47
N VAL A 1148 5.48 44.49 -7.55
CA VAL A 1148 6.57 44.32 -8.54
C VAL A 1148 7.93 44.58 -7.91
N ARG A 1149 8.10 45.64 -7.10
CA ARG A 1149 9.37 45.90 -6.40
C ARG A 1149 9.72 44.76 -5.44
N THR A 1150 8.75 44.29 -4.66
CA THR A 1150 8.92 43.19 -3.70
C THR A 1150 9.34 41.91 -4.41
N GLU A 1151 8.66 41.56 -5.51
CA GLU A 1151 9.01 40.38 -6.28
C GLU A 1151 10.36 40.53 -6.98
N ALA A 1152 10.68 41.71 -7.50
CA ALA A 1152 11.96 41.96 -8.14
C ALA A 1152 13.14 41.79 -7.15
N VAL A 1153 12.98 42.18 -5.87
CA VAL A 1153 13.98 41.91 -4.83
C VAL A 1153 14.19 40.40 -4.63
N ARG A 1154 13.11 39.62 -4.54
CA ARG A 1154 13.19 38.16 -4.46
C ARG A 1154 13.86 37.58 -5.70
N ALA A 1155 13.46 38.05 -6.88
CA ALA A 1155 14.00 37.63 -8.17
C ALA A 1155 15.51 37.91 -8.29
N VAL A 1156 16.03 39.02 -7.73
CA VAL A 1156 17.49 39.29 -7.67
C VAL A 1156 18.22 38.22 -6.85
N ALA A 1157 17.68 37.88 -5.67
CA ALA A 1157 18.27 36.82 -4.84
C ALA A 1157 18.23 35.46 -5.54
N THR A 1158 17.09 35.13 -6.16
CA THR A 1158 16.89 33.92 -6.94
C THR A 1158 17.86 33.83 -8.11
N ALA A 1159 17.94 34.85 -8.96
CA ALA A 1159 18.84 34.87 -10.11
C ALA A 1159 20.31 34.75 -9.67
N GLY A 1160 20.70 35.43 -8.59
CA GLY A 1160 22.05 35.35 -8.03
C GLY A 1160 22.41 33.94 -7.54
N ALA A 1161 21.48 33.24 -6.88
CA ALA A 1161 21.67 31.89 -6.38
C ALA A 1161 21.66 30.84 -7.50
N LEU A 1162 20.85 31.02 -8.56
CA LEU A 1162 20.71 30.08 -9.66
C LEU A 1162 21.72 30.30 -10.80
N ALA A 1163 22.29 31.50 -10.95
CA ALA A 1163 23.24 31.80 -12.02
C ALA A 1163 24.47 30.88 -12.06
N PRO A 1164 25.12 30.52 -10.93
CA PRO A 1164 26.23 29.58 -10.92
C PRO A 1164 25.83 28.17 -11.34
N LEU A 1165 24.54 27.84 -11.25
CA LEU A 1165 24.03 26.53 -11.59
C LEU A 1165 23.54 26.47 -13.04
N ALA A 1166 23.39 27.61 -13.74
CA ALA A 1166 22.61 27.73 -14.97
C ALA A 1166 22.95 26.74 -16.11
N GLU A 1167 24.16 26.18 -16.14
CA GLU A 1167 24.54 25.09 -17.07
C GLU A 1167 23.78 23.77 -16.81
N GLN A 1168 23.15 23.64 -15.64
CA GLN A 1168 22.26 22.54 -15.25
C GLN A 1168 20.78 22.84 -15.59
N LEU A 1169 20.46 24.05 -16.05
CA LEU A 1169 19.13 24.34 -16.58
C LEU A 1169 18.92 23.57 -17.90
N PRO A 1170 17.73 23.00 -18.09
CA PRO A 1170 17.38 22.35 -19.33
C PRO A 1170 17.23 23.28 -20.53
#